data_AF-A0A3D0YWQ4-F1
#
_entry.id   AF-A0A3D0YWQ4-F1
#
_cell.length_a   1.000
_cell.length_b   1.000
_cell.length_c   1.000
_cell.angle_alpha   90.00
_cell.angle_beta   90.00
_cell.angle_gamma   90.00
#
_symmetry.space_group_name_H-M   'P 1'
#
loop_
_entity.id
_entity.type
_entity.pdbx_description
1 polymer ?
#
loop_
_entity_poly.entity_id
_entity_poly.type
_entity_poly.pdbx_seq_one_letter_code
_entity_poly.pdbx_strand_id
1 'polypeptide(L)'
;MGSPQPMVLESCTLQPLMSYLKALGVVRIVAEQRDPSLRAAWQLDTLCLQTHLDPEDLVAFFLDDFRPSPILAPWNADSGFWDDRSGGQALRRLEETTNPRLAAYSSTVRAVRALLATTGLKARPDREAKRRLLRLCRAELPDEMVEWLDTSLVLTAEDAVYPPLLGGGGADGRLEFSANCIQRLEEVIDFRPGVDPQVDRSLATARLRLSLFNEGAAPLTKAAVGQFHPGGVGGPNATRGWDAASLVNPWDYLLMLEGAVLLAGSVARRMGANPERMASFPFSARVSAAGWGTVSSSDASGARAELWLPVWHRPTSLPEIRQVFAEGRAQVGRRQARTGVDFARAAASLGVDRGIASFTRYGFVKRSGQSHLAAPLGQLQVRLVADVGLVDELDPWLDRLRAACYRSETPESYRRALRDIEESIFAYCRYGGKAHLAAVAAALGRATKTLGRKSRTRDSLRPLHHLSPRWLNACDDGSQEFRLAAALASVGDSTVGPIRRQLEQVVLKGNQAHWDPEDRPVARHGSLADQLTWILQRRLLEGLRVNLETCPVDGPLKASLADISAFICGLTDDHRLEALFRGLATLRWHEARPAPRAQWAPGTDPGLPRAYCLLKLAHLPHPLTRRGREPVSVKPDTAALSRLRAGDLATALGIVRRRLVASGLVPLGPGPGAAGFAYNPATTTRLAAALLFPVWQTDALVRMVLRDTPSPEDTPVQGGKNDGN
;
A
#
# COMPACT_ATOMS: atom_id res chain seq x y z
N MET A 1 -17.50 44.62 -2.53
CA MET A 1 -16.73 44.42 -1.27
C MET A 1 -15.76 43.28 -1.55
N GLY A 2 -14.45 43.53 -1.49
CA GLY A 2 -13.46 42.50 -1.75
C GLY A 2 -13.57 41.39 -0.71
N SER A 3 -13.42 40.13 -1.13
CA SER A 3 -13.38 39.00 -0.20
C SER A 3 -12.32 39.27 0.88
N PRO A 4 -12.63 39.10 2.17
CA PRO A 4 -11.64 39.30 3.23
C PRO A 4 -10.42 38.40 2.96
N GLN A 5 -9.22 38.96 3.13
CA GLN A 5 -8.00 38.18 2.98
C GLN A 5 -7.97 37.06 4.04
N PRO A 6 -7.57 35.83 3.68
CA PRO A 6 -7.48 34.75 4.64
C PRO A 6 -6.38 35.04 5.67
N MET A 7 -6.71 34.92 6.96
CA MET A 7 -5.76 34.99 8.07
C MET A 7 -5.01 33.66 8.17
N VAL A 8 -3.69 33.71 8.11
CA VAL A 8 -2.82 32.52 8.25
C VAL A 8 -2.54 32.28 9.73
N LEU A 9 -2.56 31.01 10.15
CA LEU A 9 -2.13 30.58 11.47
C LEU A 9 -0.84 29.76 11.34
N GLU A 10 0.32 30.42 11.38
CA GLU A 10 1.63 29.85 11.03
C GLU A 10 2.04 28.67 11.91
N SER A 11 1.55 28.61 13.16
CA SER A 11 1.84 27.53 14.10
C SER A 11 0.81 26.39 14.04
N CYS A 12 -0.27 26.56 13.25
CA CYS A 12 -1.29 25.55 12.99
C CYS A 12 -0.95 24.76 11.71
N THR A 13 0.04 23.89 11.82
CA THR A 13 0.56 23.07 10.71
C THR A 13 -0.04 21.67 10.67
N LEU A 14 0.14 20.97 9.54
CA LEU A 14 -0.23 19.55 9.43
C LEU A 14 0.61 18.63 10.33
N GLN A 15 1.81 19.00 10.75
CA GLN A 15 2.66 18.16 11.59
C GLN A 15 3.38 19.00 12.64
N PRO A 16 3.51 18.52 13.89
CA PRO A 16 3.07 17.22 14.46
C PRO A 16 1.54 17.07 14.61
N LEU A 17 1.06 15.89 15.06
CA LEU A 17 -0.36 15.63 15.31
C LEU A 17 -1.00 16.68 16.23
N MET A 18 -0.26 17.14 17.26
CA MET A 18 -0.70 18.22 18.14
C MET A 18 -1.07 19.50 17.38
N SER A 19 -0.27 19.91 16.38
CA SER A 19 -0.52 21.12 15.60
C SER A 19 -1.78 21.00 14.74
N TYR A 20 -2.00 19.83 14.11
CA TYR A 20 -3.20 19.59 13.32
C TYR A 20 -4.46 19.66 14.19
N LEU A 21 -4.45 18.99 15.34
CA LEU A 21 -5.59 18.99 16.27
C LEU A 21 -5.81 20.37 16.88
N LYS A 22 -4.74 21.10 17.23
CA LYS A 22 -4.85 22.50 17.65
C LYS A 22 -5.57 23.35 16.61
N ALA A 23 -5.18 23.21 15.33
CA ALA A 23 -5.79 23.93 14.24
C ALA A 23 -7.31 23.67 14.19
N LEU A 24 -7.72 22.41 14.33
CA LEU A 24 -9.14 22.03 14.45
C LEU A 24 -9.81 22.63 15.69
N GLY A 25 -9.12 22.68 16.82
CA GLY A 25 -9.62 23.30 18.05
C GLY A 25 -9.88 24.79 17.89
N VAL A 26 -8.97 25.51 17.23
CA VAL A 26 -9.18 26.93 16.90
C VAL A 26 -10.41 27.10 16.02
N VAL A 27 -10.54 26.31 14.95
CA VAL A 27 -11.71 26.36 14.05
C VAL A 27 -13.01 26.11 14.82
N ARG A 28 -13.04 25.05 15.64
CA ARG A 28 -14.23 24.67 16.40
C ARG A 28 -14.64 25.78 17.37
N ILE A 29 -13.72 26.20 18.24
CA ILE A 29 -14.01 27.14 19.31
C ILE A 29 -14.40 28.51 18.77
N VAL A 30 -13.68 29.03 17.78
CA VAL A 30 -14.00 30.34 17.19
C VAL A 30 -15.35 30.28 16.48
N ALA A 31 -15.62 29.21 15.72
CA ALA A 31 -16.89 29.08 15.02
C ALA A 31 -18.10 28.92 15.97
N GLU A 32 -17.93 28.23 17.10
CA GLU A 32 -19.00 28.03 18.08
C GLU A 32 -19.26 29.27 18.95
N GLN A 33 -18.21 30.00 19.31
CA GLN A 33 -18.29 31.01 20.39
C GLN A 33 -18.20 32.45 19.89
N ARG A 34 -17.70 32.69 18.67
CA ARG A 34 -17.43 34.06 18.18
C ARG A 34 -17.87 34.33 16.75
N ASP A 35 -17.53 33.47 15.79
CA ASP A 35 -17.82 33.66 14.37
C ASP A 35 -18.40 32.39 13.70
N PRO A 36 -19.73 32.18 13.75
CA PRO A 36 -20.38 31.05 13.08
C PRO A 36 -20.19 31.02 11.55
N SER A 37 -19.80 32.14 10.94
CA SER A 37 -19.56 32.24 9.50
C SER A 37 -18.15 31.81 9.09
N LEU A 38 -17.27 31.54 10.06
CA LEU A 38 -15.88 31.14 9.82
C LEU A 38 -15.79 29.97 8.83
N ARG A 39 -14.83 30.07 7.91
CA ARG A 39 -14.42 28.98 7.01
C ARG A 39 -12.92 28.75 7.17
N ALA A 40 -12.50 27.51 7.06
CA ALA A 40 -11.09 27.14 7.19
C ALA A 40 -10.62 26.30 6.01
N ALA A 41 -9.36 26.49 5.59
CA ALA A 41 -8.72 25.71 4.54
C ALA A 41 -7.23 25.53 4.85
N TRP A 42 -6.66 24.43 4.39
CA TRP A 42 -5.22 24.20 4.44
C TRP A 42 -4.55 24.81 3.20
N GLN A 43 -3.53 25.65 3.40
CA GLN A 43 -2.69 26.21 2.35
C GLN A 43 -1.22 26.07 2.75
N LEU A 44 -0.40 25.52 1.86
CA LEU A 44 1.04 25.30 2.12
C LEU A 44 1.30 24.64 3.49
N ASP A 45 0.54 23.59 3.81
CA ASP A 45 0.59 22.84 5.08
C ASP A 45 0.26 23.64 6.36
N THR A 46 -0.27 24.87 6.24
CA THR A 46 -0.77 25.72 7.34
C THR A 46 -2.27 25.96 7.25
N LEU A 47 -2.92 26.17 8.39
CA LEU A 47 -4.34 26.49 8.43
C LEU A 47 -4.57 27.97 8.14
N CYS A 48 -5.50 28.26 7.23
CA CYS A 48 -5.97 29.60 6.91
C CYS A 48 -7.45 29.75 7.29
N LEU A 49 -7.79 30.87 7.92
CA LEU A 49 -9.14 31.24 8.32
C LEU A 49 -9.70 32.33 7.42
N GLN A 50 -10.93 32.16 6.97
CA GLN A 50 -11.78 33.23 6.43
C GLN A 50 -12.80 33.58 7.51
N THR A 51 -12.59 34.73 8.14
CA THR A 51 -13.37 35.24 9.26
C THR A 51 -13.40 36.76 9.18
N HIS A 52 -14.33 37.37 9.91
CA HIS A 52 -14.38 38.82 10.08
C HIS A 52 -13.45 39.33 11.20
N LEU A 53 -12.85 38.43 11.99
CA LEU A 53 -11.91 38.76 13.04
C LEU A 53 -10.52 39.05 12.45
N ASP A 54 -9.84 40.05 12.99
CA ASP A 54 -8.42 40.26 12.76
C ASP A 54 -7.56 39.45 13.78
N PRO A 55 -6.22 39.43 13.64
CA PRO A 55 -5.34 38.72 14.57
C PRO A 55 -5.45 39.16 16.02
N GLU A 56 -5.69 40.46 16.28
CA GLU A 56 -5.80 40.99 17.64
C GLU A 56 -7.15 40.65 18.27
N ASP A 57 -8.24 40.72 17.48
CA ASP A 57 -9.57 40.24 17.89
C ASP A 57 -9.53 38.77 18.30
N LEU A 58 -8.81 37.94 17.53
CA LEU A 58 -8.66 36.51 17.81
C LEU A 58 -7.90 36.26 19.12
N VAL A 59 -6.82 37.02 19.36
CA VAL A 59 -6.04 36.93 20.60
C VAL A 59 -6.86 37.39 21.80
N ALA A 60 -7.56 38.52 21.68
CA ALA A 60 -8.44 39.05 22.72
C ALA A 60 -9.55 38.05 23.08
N PHE A 61 -10.20 37.44 22.07
CA PHE A 61 -11.21 36.43 22.27
C PHE A 61 -10.70 35.25 23.13
N PHE A 62 -9.53 34.67 22.81
CA PHE A 62 -9.00 33.56 23.60
C PHE A 62 -8.60 33.97 25.02
N LEU A 63 -8.07 35.18 25.19
CA LEU A 63 -7.66 35.68 26.50
C LEU A 63 -8.85 36.02 27.41
N ASP A 64 -9.94 36.54 26.86
CA ASP A 64 -11.02 37.14 27.64
C ASP A 64 -12.33 36.35 27.61
N ASP A 65 -12.70 35.78 26.47
CA ASP A 65 -14.04 35.22 26.24
C ASP A 65 -14.07 33.70 26.16
N PHE A 66 -12.97 33.06 25.73
CA PHE A 66 -12.91 31.61 25.49
C PHE A 66 -13.44 30.78 26.66
N ARG A 67 -14.40 29.91 26.36
CA ARG A 67 -15.03 28.97 27.29
C ARG A 67 -14.60 27.54 26.93
N PRO A 68 -13.77 26.88 27.75
CA PRO A 68 -13.28 25.52 27.47
C PRO A 68 -14.38 24.47 27.62
N SER A 69 -14.31 23.41 26.82
CA SER A 69 -15.20 22.26 26.90
C SER A 69 -14.88 21.40 28.13
N PRO A 70 -15.89 20.79 28.79
CA PRO A 70 -15.66 19.89 29.93
C PRO A 70 -14.95 18.59 29.52
N ILE A 71 -13.62 18.57 29.58
CA ILE A 71 -12.79 17.38 29.29
C ILE A 71 -12.51 16.64 30.60
N LEU A 72 -13.29 15.60 30.87
CA LEU A 72 -13.23 14.83 32.12
C LEU A 72 -13.14 13.33 31.86
N ALA A 73 -12.52 12.57 32.76
CA ALA A 73 -12.45 11.11 32.64
C ALA A 73 -12.65 10.42 33.99
N PRO A 74 -13.83 10.53 34.63
CA PRO A 74 -14.08 9.95 35.96
C PRO A 74 -13.87 8.43 36.02
N TRP A 75 -13.82 7.75 34.88
CA TRP A 75 -13.53 6.32 34.78
C TRP A 75 -12.03 5.96 34.81
N ASN A 76 -11.13 6.94 34.82
CA ASN A 76 -9.68 6.74 34.91
C ASN A 76 -9.17 7.01 36.32
N ALA A 77 -8.10 6.32 36.72
CA ALA A 77 -7.54 6.36 38.07
C ALA A 77 -6.96 7.74 38.41
N ASP A 78 -6.18 8.31 37.49
CA ASP A 78 -5.40 9.54 37.70
C ASP A 78 -6.16 10.80 37.20
N SER A 79 -7.48 10.71 37.08
CA SER A 79 -8.39 11.77 36.57
C SER A 79 -8.61 12.94 37.54
N GLY A 80 -8.13 12.81 38.79
CA GLY A 80 -8.38 13.77 39.86
C GLY A 80 -9.69 13.52 40.63
N PHE A 81 -10.56 12.60 40.20
CA PHE A 81 -11.76 12.22 40.96
C PHE A 81 -11.47 11.26 42.12
N TRP A 82 -10.36 10.52 42.06
CA TRP A 82 -10.04 9.44 43.01
C TRP A 82 -8.77 9.68 43.83
N ASP A 83 -8.08 10.80 43.60
CA ASP A 83 -6.84 11.13 44.27
C ASP A 83 -6.72 12.63 44.55
N ASP A 84 -5.83 12.98 45.47
CA ASP A 84 -5.59 14.36 45.89
C ASP A 84 -4.21 14.92 45.45
N ARG A 85 -3.71 14.43 44.32
CA ARG A 85 -2.49 14.99 43.72
C ARG A 85 -2.82 16.27 42.94
N SER A 86 -1.84 16.82 42.23
CA SER A 86 -1.98 18.10 41.51
C SER A 86 -3.25 18.15 40.62
N GLY A 87 -3.58 17.06 39.93
CA GLY A 87 -4.79 16.96 39.12
C GLY A 87 -6.09 17.04 39.93
N GLY A 88 -6.18 16.33 41.07
CA GLY A 88 -7.34 16.37 41.95
C GLY A 88 -7.52 17.73 42.65
N GLN A 89 -6.40 18.35 43.06
CA GLN A 89 -6.42 19.70 43.63
C GLN A 89 -6.91 20.73 42.61
N ALA A 90 -6.43 20.65 41.38
CA ALA A 90 -6.87 21.53 40.29
C ALA A 90 -8.35 21.32 39.95
N LEU A 91 -8.82 20.08 39.94
CA LEU A 91 -10.23 19.74 39.74
C LEU A 91 -11.14 20.33 40.84
N ARG A 92 -10.73 20.30 42.12
CA ARG A 92 -11.50 20.93 43.21
C ARG A 92 -11.57 22.45 43.06
N ARG A 93 -10.47 23.11 42.70
CA ARG A 93 -10.48 24.55 42.42
C ARG A 93 -11.40 24.90 41.25
N LEU A 94 -11.41 24.07 40.20
CA LEU A 94 -12.33 24.22 39.07
C LEU A 94 -13.80 24.04 39.47
N GLU A 95 -14.08 23.15 40.43
CA GLU A 95 -15.42 22.96 40.97
C GLU A 95 -15.90 24.15 41.82
N GLU A 96 -14.99 24.78 42.55
CA GLU A 96 -15.28 25.92 43.46
C GLU A 96 -15.23 27.29 42.75
N THR A 97 -14.77 27.33 41.49
CA THR A 97 -14.61 28.59 40.75
C THR A 97 -15.92 29.34 40.55
N THR A 98 -15.84 30.67 40.60
CA THR A 98 -16.89 31.62 40.21
C THR A 98 -16.62 32.25 38.84
N ASN A 99 -15.54 31.86 38.15
CA ASN A 99 -15.20 32.40 36.84
C ASN A 99 -16.29 32.03 35.81
N PRO A 100 -16.99 33.00 35.20
CA PRO A 100 -18.11 32.72 34.29
C PRO A 100 -17.70 31.92 33.05
N ARG A 101 -16.44 32.01 32.61
CA ARG A 101 -15.93 31.24 31.47
C ARG A 101 -15.89 29.74 31.73
N LEU A 102 -15.82 29.36 33.01
CA LEU A 102 -15.71 27.98 33.47
C LEU A 102 -17.03 27.44 34.05
N ALA A 103 -18.12 28.20 33.95
CA ALA A 103 -19.41 27.82 34.54
C ALA A 103 -19.89 26.44 34.08
N ALA A 104 -19.84 26.17 32.76
CA ALA A 104 -20.22 24.89 32.17
C ALA A 104 -19.30 23.74 32.61
N TYR A 105 -17.99 24.02 32.75
CA TYR A 105 -17.02 23.03 33.22
C TYR A 105 -17.28 22.68 34.68
N SER A 106 -17.41 23.70 35.54
CA SER A 106 -17.70 23.56 36.97
C SER A 106 -19.02 22.84 37.22
N SER A 107 -20.11 23.18 36.50
CA SER A 107 -21.39 22.47 36.60
C SER A 107 -21.27 21.01 36.21
N THR A 108 -20.47 20.70 35.17
CA THR A 108 -20.25 19.32 34.74
C THR A 108 -19.46 18.53 35.79
N VAL A 109 -18.45 19.14 36.44
CA VAL A 109 -17.73 18.49 37.55
C VAL A 109 -18.68 18.14 38.70
N ARG A 110 -19.57 19.06 39.09
CA ARG A 110 -20.58 18.81 40.13
C ARG A 110 -21.55 17.70 39.73
N ALA A 111 -22.01 17.70 38.48
CA ALA A 111 -22.87 16.64 37.94
C ALA A 111 -22.17 15.27 37.99
N VAL A 112 -20.89 15.20 37.62
CA VAL A 112 -20.09 13.98 37.72
C VAL A 112 -19.97 13.54 39.18
N ARG A 113 -19.69 14.44 40.13
CA ARG A 113 -19.62 14.06 41.56
C ARG A 113 -20.95 13.55 42.09
N ALA A 114 -22.06 14.18 41.73
CA ALA A 114 -23.39 13.73 42.09
C ALA A 114 -23.65 12.31 41.53
N LEU A 115 -23.29 12.07 40.28
CA LEU A 115 -23.39 10.75 39.64
C LEU A 115 -22.52 9.70 40.35
N LEU A 116 -21.28 10.04 40.71
CA LEU A 116 -20.40 9.12 41.44
C LEU A 116 -20.98 8.78 42.82
N ALA A 117 -21.59 9.75 43.51
CA ALA A 117 -22.24 9.52 44.79
C ALA A 117 -23.43 8.53 44.67
N THR A 118 -24.24 8.60 43.62
CA THR A 118 -25.35 7.65 43.40
C THR A 118 -24.87 6.24 43.07
N THR A 119 -23.68 6.09 42.47
CA THR A 119 -23.10 4.77 42.19
C THR A 119 -22.48 4.08 43.40
N GLY A 120 -22.22 4.82 44.49
CA GLY A 120 -21.52 4.31 45.68
C GLY A 120 -20.02 4.02 45.49
N LEU A 121 -19.43 4.45 44.37
CA LEU A 121 -18.01 4.24 44.09
C LEU A 121 -17.14 5.17 44.96
N LYS A 122 -16.23 4.57 45.74
CA LYS A 122 -15.27 5.29 46.61
C LYS A 122 -13.84 5.30 46.07
N ALA A 123 -13.57 4.49 45.05
CA ALA A 123 -12.28 4.34 44.41
C ALA A 123 -12.51 4.06 42.93
N ARG A 124 -11.41 4.06 42.17
CA ARG A 124 -11.40 3.74 40.74
C ARG A 124 -12.29 2.52 40.45
N PRO A 125 -13.21 2.61 39.46
CA PRO A 125 -14.07 1.49 39.11
C PRO A 125 -13.25 0.32 38.54
N ASP A 126 -13.63 -0.90 38.91
CA ASP A 126 -13.19 -2.11 38.22
C ASP A 126 -13.82 -2.21 36.81
N ARG A 127 -13.60 -3.32 36.10
CA ARG A 127 -14.08 -3.46 34.71
C ARG A 127 -15.61 -3.36 34.60
N GLU A 128 -16.35 -3.97 35.51
CA GLU A 128 -17.83 -4.02 35.45
C GLU A 128 -18.43 -2.69 35.91
N ALA A 129 -17.93 -2.16 37.03
CA ALA A 129 -18.29 -0.84 37.52
C ALA A 129 -17.96 0.26 36.50
N LYS A 130 -16.83 0.14 35.78
CA LYS A 130 -16.44 1.09 34.73
C LYS A 130 -17.47 1.08 33.61
N ARG A 131 -17.89 -0.10 33.14
CA ARG A 131 -18.94 -0.21 32.10
C ARG A 131 -20.26 0.43 32.55
N ARG A 132 -20.67 0.19 33.80
CA ARG A 132 -21.89 0.79 34.35
C ARG A 132 -21.77 2.31 34.45
N LEU A 133 -20.64 2.80 34.96
CA LEU A 133 -20.35 4.24 35.05
C LEU A 133 -20.39 4.90 33.68
N LEU A 134 -19.77 4.32 32.66
CA LEU A 134 -19.77 4.88 31.31
C LEU A 134 -21.19 5.00 30.72
N ARG A 135 -22.07 4.02 30.98
CA ARG A 135 -23.47 4.08 30.55
C ARG A 135 -24.25 5.18 31.26
N LEU A 136 -24.02 5.34 32.56
CA LEU A 136 -24.63 6.40 33.36
C LEU A 136 -24.12 7.79 32.92
N CYS A 137 -22.81 7.92 32.68
CA CYS A 137 -22.22 9.14 32.14
C CYS A 137 -22.90 9.56 30.83
N ARG A 138 -23.18 8.61 29.93
CA ARG A 138 -23.89 8.91 28.68
C ARG A 138 -25.35 9.31 28.88
N ALA A 139 -26.01 8.78 29.92
CA ALA A 139 -27.44 8.96 30.13
C ALA A 139 -27.77 10.23 30.94
N GLU A 140 -26.89 10.65 31.85
CA GLU A 140 -27.20 11.68 32.85
C GLU A 140 -26.33 12.93 32.76
N LEU A 141 -25.19 12.89 32.06
CA LEU A 141 -24.31 14.08 31.94
C LEU A 141 -24.72 14.98 30.77
N PRO A 142 -24.34 16.27 30.80
CA PRO A 142 -24.64 17.22 29.73
C PRO A 142 -24.09 16.80 28.36
N ASP A 143 -24.71 17.32 27.30
CA ASP A 143 -24.36 16.99 25.91
C ASP A 143 -22.88 17.26 25.59
N GLU A 144 -22.26 18.32 26.13
CA GLU A 144 -20.83 18.60 25.89
C GLU A 144 -19.93 17.49 26.46
N MET A 145 -20.33 16.88 27.58
CA MET A 145 -19.63 15.74 28.16
C MET A 145 -19.88 14.46 27.36
N VAL A 146 -21.05 14.32 26.74
CA VAL A 146 -21.36 13.20 25.83
C VAL A 146 -20.51 13.29 24.55
N GLU A 147 -20.30 14.48 23.98
CA GLU A 147 -19.38 14.66 22.84
C GLU A 147 -17.95 14.21 23.19
N TRP A 148 -17.44 14.60 24.36
CA TRP A 148 -16.14 14.14 24.84
C TRP A 148 -16.10 12.62 25.10
N LEU A 149 -17.19 12.05 25.63
CA LEU A 149 -17.31 10.61 25.84
C LEU A 149 -17.22 9.86 24.51
N ASP A 150 -17.93 10.31 23.48
CA ASP A 150 -17.91 9.71 22.13
C ASP A 150 -16.54 9.84 21.46
N THR A 151 -15.82 10.92 21.76
CA THR A 151 -14.43 11.11 21.35
C THR A 151 -13.49 10.14 22.06
N SER A 152 -13.74 9.85 23.34
CA SER A 152 -12.88 9.02 24.17
C SER A 152 -13.13 7.53 24.03
N LEU A 153 -14.35 7.12 23.67
CA LEU A 153 -14.74 5.72 23.56
C LEU A 153 -16.08 5.55 22.84
N VAL A 154 -16.30 4.33 22.36
CA VAL A 154 -17.60 3.89 21.86
C VAL A 154 -18.08 2.71 22.72
N LEU A 155 -19.30 2.84 23.25
CA LEU A 155 -19.96 1.77 23.99
C LEU A 155 -20.58 0.75 23.03
N THR A 156 -20.12 -0.50 23.10
CA THR A 156 -20.74 -1.62 22.40
C THR A 156 -21.63 -2.43 23.36
N ALA A 157 -22.33 -3.45 22.85
CA ALA A 157 -23.15 -4.33 23.67
C ALA A 157 -22.34 -5.04 24.78
N GLU A 158 -21.08 -5.37 24.50
CA GLU A 158 -20.21 -6.19 25.37
C GLU A 158 -19.16 -5.36 26.11
N ASP A 159 -18.53 -4.38 25.45
CA ASP A 159 -17.40 -3.63 25.97
C ASP A 159 -17.28 -2.19 25.46
N ALA A 160 -16.48 -1.38 26.15
CA ALA A 160 -16.04 -0.09 25.65
C ALA A 160 -14.81 -0.26 24.74
N VAL A 161 -14.87 0.32 23.55
CA VAL A 161 -13.75 0.33 22.60
C VAL A 161 -13.16 1.74 22.57
N TYR A 162 -11.83 1.86 22.52
CA TYR A 162 -11.13 3.15 22.64
C TYR A 162 -10.42 3.54 21.33
N PRO A 163 -10.49 4.82 20.92
CA PRO A 163 -9.82 5.31 19.72
C PRO A 163 -8.31 5.36 19.92
N PRO A 164 -7.52 5.15 18.85
CA PRO A 164 -6.07 5.30 18.92
C PRO A 164 -5.63 6.70 19.40
N LEU A 165 -6.36 7.73 18.96
CA LEU A 165 -6.11 9.12 19.27
C LEU A 165 -6.06 9.43 20.78
N LEU A 166 -6.90 8.78 21.59
CA LEU A 166 -7.04 9.08 23.02
C LEU A 166 -6.67 7.92 23.94
N GLY A 167 -5.79 7.02 23.49
CA GLY A 167 -5.24 6.04 24.43
C GLY A 167 -6.32 5.06 24.94
N GLY A 168 -6.30 4.77 26.25
CA GLY A 168 -7.29 3.96 26.97
C GLY A 168 -8.56 4.71 27.37
N GLY A 169 -8.97 5.72 26.60
CA GLY A 169 -10.13 6.57 26.87
C GLY A 169 -9.78 7.78 27.72
N GLY A 170 -8.88 8.62 27.22
CA GLY A 170 -8.39 9.82 27.90
C GLY A 170 -7.01 9.67 28.55
N ALA A 171 -6.30 8.56 28.32
CA ALA A 171 -4.98 8.33 28.93
C ALA A 171 -4.03 7.51 28.06
N ASP A 172 -2.74 7.86 28.02
CA ASP A 172 -1.67 7.07 27.41
C ASP A 172 -0.64 6.64 28.47
N GLY A 173 -0.60 5.35 28.78
CA GLY A 173 0.17 4.83 29.91
C GLY A 173 -0.31 5.41 31.24
N ARG A 174 0.56 6.17 31.93
CA ARG A 174 0.25 6.89 33.18
C ARG A 174 -0.14 8.36 32.95
N LEU A 175 -0.09 8.84 31.71
CA LEU A 175 -0.43 10.21 31.40
C LEU A 175 -1.94 10.33 31.20
N GLU A 176 -2.61 11.00 32.13
CA GLU A 176 -4.03 11.34 32.05
C GLU A 176 -4.22 12.68 31.34
N PHE A 177 -4.97 12.69 30.24
CA PHE A 177 -5.17 13.88 29.41
C PHE A 177 -6.11 14.89 30.08
N SER A 178 -7.18 14.41 30.74
CA SER A 178 -8.15 15.29 31.42
C SER A 178 -7.53 16.06 32.58
N ALA A 179 -6.81 15.38 33.48
CA ALA A 179 -6.13 16.01 34.60
C ALA A 179 -5.00 16.96 34.15
N ASN A 180 -4.31 16.66 33.05
CA ASN A 180 -3.31 17.56 32.47
C ASN A 180 -3.98 18.79 31.83
N CYS A 181 -5.10 18.61 31.14
CA CYS A 181 -5.91 19.70 30.58
C CYS A 181 -6.29 20.72 31.65
N ILE A 182 -6.83 20.27 32.79
CA ILE A 182 -7.21 21.15 33.90
C ILE A 182 -6.01 21.91 34.47
N GLN A 183 -4.86 21.24 34.65
CA GLN A 183 -3.63 21.90 35.12
C GLN A 183 -3.11 22.95 34.12
N ARG A 184 -3.22 22.69 32.81
CA ARG A 184 -2.85 23.68 31.78
C ARG A 184 -3.85 24.83 31.72
N LEU A 185 -5.12 24.58 32.03
CA LEU A 185 -6.14 25.61 32.12
C LEU A 185 -5.84 26.62 33.22
N GLU A 186 -5.35 26.17 34.38
CA GLU A 186 -4.93 27.06 35.49
C GLU A 186 -3.81 28.04 35.11
N GLU A 187 -3.05 27.74 34.06
CA GLU A 187 -1.95 28.59 33.59
C GLU A 187 -2.39 29.67 32.60
N VAL A 188 -3.61 29.59 32.07
CA VAL A 188 -4.13 30.53 31.06
C VAL A 188 -5.45 31.19 31.45
N ILE A 189 -6.23 30.57 32.35
CA ILE A 189 -7.44 31.13 32.94
C ILE A 189 -7.29 31.02 34.45
N ASP A 190 -7.44 32.14 35.17
CA ASP A 190 -7.42 32.06 36.63
C ASP A 190 -8.76 31.57 37.17
N PHE A 191 -8.68 30.60 38.06
CA PHE A 191 -9.82 30.06 38.80
C PHE A 191 -9.44 29.57 40.20
N ARG A 192 -8.36 30.11 40.78
CA ARG A 192 -8.00 29.83 42.17
C ARG A 192 -8.95 30.57 43.11
N PRO A 193 -9.71 29.86 43.99
CA PRO A 193 -10.65 30.51 44.89
C PRO A 193 -9.94 31.43 45.90
N GLY A 194 -10.44 32.65 46.08
CA GLY A 194 -10.07 33.52 47.21
C GLY A 194 -8.65 34.11 47.19
N VAL A 195 -7.97 34.12 46.04
CA VAL A 195 -6.62 34.69 45.87
C VAL A 195 -6.64 35.68 44.70
N ASP A 196 -5.84 36.74 44.77
CA ASP A 196 -5.63 37.64 43.63
C ASP A 196 -5.17 36.87 42.38
N PRO A 197 -5.56 37.30 41.16
CA PRO A 197 -5.16 36.63 39.93
C PRO A 197 -3.65 36.47 39.85
N GLN A 198 -3.18 35.23 39.83
CA GLN A 198 -1.77 34.85 39.75
C GLN A 198 -1.38 34.37 38.35
N VAL A 199 -2.33 34.35 37.39
CA VAL A 199 -1.99 34.12 35.98
C VAL A 199 -1.25 35.34 35.45
N ASP A 200 -0.01 35.13 35.00
CA ASP A 200 0.73 36.14 34.25
C ASP A 200 0.10 36.29 32.86
N ARG A 201 -0.79 37.28 32.74
CA ARG A 201 -1.50 37.58 31.49
C ARG A 201 -0.54 37.90 30.34
N SER A 202 0.61 38.50 30.62
CA SER A 202 1.62 38.81 29.59
C SER A 202 2.23 37.52 29.03
N LEU A 203 2.53 36.57 29.91
CA LEU A 203 3.03 35.25 29.52
C LEU A 203 1.96 34.43 28.80
N ALA A 204 0.71 34.43 29.28
CA ALA A 204 -0.41 33.77 28.62
C ALA A 204 -0.62 34.31 27.20
N THR A 205 -0.50 35.63 27.02
CA THR A 205 -0.56 36.31 25.71
C THR A 205 0.60 35.87 24.81
N ALA A 206 1.84 35.94 25.29
CA ALA A 206 3.02 35.55 24.52
C ALA A 206 2.95 34.07 24.07
N ARG A 207 2.50 33.19 24.97
CA ARG A 207 2.26 31.77 24.66
C ARG A 207 1.16 31.57 23.61
N LEU A 208 0.10 32.37 23.65
CA LEU A 208 -0.99 32.30 22.67
C LEU A 208 -0.52 32.76 21.29
N ARG A 209 0.20 33.89 21.20
CA ARG A 209 0.75 34.38 19.92
C ARG A 209 1.75 33.40 19.31
N LEU A 210 2.58 32.74 20.13
CA LEU A 210 3.42 31.63 19.69
C LEU A 210 2.59 30.43 19.18
N SER A 211 1.46 30.13 19.84
CA SER A 211 0.57 29.01 19.50
C SER A 211 -0.21 29.23 18.21
N LEU A 212 -0.61 30.46 17.89
CA LEU A 212 -1.41 30.79 16.71
C LEU A 212 -0.52 31.20 15.52
N PHE A 213 0.36 32.18 15.74
CA PHE A 213 1.06 32.91 14.68
C PHE A 213 2.56 32.63 14.62
N ASN A 214 3.07 31.73 15.49
CA ASN A 214 4.50 31.50 15.64
C ASN A 214 5.31 32.79 15.95
N GLU A 215 4.68 33.73 16.66
CA GLU A 215 5.25 35.03 16.98
C GLU A 215 5.97 35.03 18.33
N GLY A 216 7.19 35.57 18.34
CA GLY A 216 7.98 35.78 19.55
C GLY A 216 8.55 34.50 20.16
N ALA A 217 8.95 34.60 21.43
CA ALA A 217 9.41 33.47 22.23
C ALA A 217 8.80 33.57 23.62
N ALA A 218 8.24 32.45 24.11
CA ALA A 218 7.64 32.39 25.43
C ALA A 218 8.14 31.14 26.17
N PRO A 219 8.46 31.24 27.48
CA PRO A 219 8.86 30.08 28.25
C PRO A 219 7.71 29.06 28.31
N LEU A 220 8.02 27.82 27.96
CA LEU A 220 7.08 26.69 27.97
C LEU A 220 7.01 26.04 29.35
N THR A 221 5.95 25.28 29.59
CA THR A 221 5.73 24.60 30.87
C THR A 221 6.28 23.18 30.83
N LYS A 222 6.96 22.76 31.92
CA LYS A 222 7.39 21.38 32.11
C LYS A 222 6.18 20.47 32.33
N ALA A 223 5.80 19.74 31.28
CA ALA A 223 4.65 18.85 31.28
C ALA A 223 4.80 17.79 30.20
N ALA A 224 4.17 16.64 30.38
CA ALA A 224 4.19 15.59 29.37
C ALA A 224 3.17 15.92 28.26
N VAL A 225 3.65 15.96 27.02
CA VAL A 225 2.82 16.17 25.83
C VAL A 225 2.11 14.89 25.35
N GLY A 226 2.49 13.74 25.89
CA GLY A 226 1.96 12.43 25.49
C GLY A 226 2.34 12.05 24.06
N GLN A 227 1.44 11.34 23.40
CA GLN A 227 1.67 10.82 22.05
C GLN A 227 1.61 11.85 20.92
N PHE A 228 1.17 13.09 21.20
CA PHE A 228 0.76 14.04 20.17
C PHE A 228 1.89 14.87 19.54
N HIS A 229 3.03 14.99 20.22
CA HIS A 229 4.16 15.78 19.74
C HIS A 229 5.50 15.04 19.96
N PRO A 230 5.92 14.19 19.00
CA PRO A 230 7.16 13.41 19.14
C PRO A 230 8.42 14.24 19.43
N GLY A 231 8.53 15.46 18.88
CA GLY A 231 9.66 16.36 19.13
C GLY A 231 9.66 17.03 20.52
N GLY A 232 8.52 17.09 21.21
CA GLY A 232 8.36 17.79 22.50
C GLY A 232 8.34 16.88 23.73
N VAL A 233 8.49 15.56 23.56
CA VAL A 233 8.36 14.61 24.69
C VAL A 233 9.59 14.56 25.60
N GLY A 234 10.63 15.35 25.31
CA GLY A 234 11.88 15.37 26.05
C GLY A 234 12.60 14.00 26.06
N GLY A 235 13.61 13.88 26.92
CA GLY A 235 14.44 12.68 27.06
C GLY A 235 15.85 12.85 26.50
N PRO A 236 16.61 11.74 26.43
CA PRO A 236 18.01 11.77 26.03
C PRO A 236 18.22 12.40 24.65
N ASN A 237 19.21 13.29 24.53
CA ASN A 237 19.58 13.99 23.29
C ASN A 237 18.47 14.88 22.67
N ALA A 238 17.43 15.24 23.42
CA ALA A 238 16.39 16.15 22.93
C ALA A 238 16.78 17.65 23.02
N THR A 239 17.91 17.99 23.67
CA THR A 239 18.53 19.33 23.58
C THR A 239 20.05 19.20 23.32
N ARG A 240 20.79 20.31 23.32
CA ARG A 240 22.27 20.31 23.31
C ARG A 240 22.90 19.68 24.57
N GLY A 241 22.11 19.25 25.56
CA GLY A 241 22.54 18.46 26.73
C GLY A 241 22.12 16.99 26.67
N TRP A 242 22.56 16.21 27.66
CA TRP A 242 22.32 14.76 27.74
C TRP A 242 20.85 14.36 27.91
N ASP A 243 20.03 15.23 28.50
CA ASP A 243 18.60 15.00 28.75
C ASP A 243 17.83 16.33 28.62
N ALA A 244 16.54 16.24 28.30
CA ALA A 244 15.64 17.39 28.15
C ALA A 244 14.33 17.14 28.87
N ALA A 245 13.81 18.16 29.55
CA ALA A 245 12.44 18.12 30.04
C ALA A 245 11.44 18.08 28.88
N SER A 246 10.32 17.38 29.06
CA SER A 246 9.16 17.55 28.17
C SER A 246 8.56 18.92 28.44
N LEU A 247 8.42 19.72 27.37
CA LEU A 247 7.94 21.09 27.42
C LEU A 247 6.69 21.21 26.55
N VAL A 248 5.68 21.89 27.08
CA VAL A 248 4.38 22.08 26.44
C VAL A 248 3.97 23.54 26.55
N ASN A 249 3.46 24.09 25.45
CA ASN A 249 2.68 25.32 25.49
C ASN A 249 1.26 24.98 26.00
N PRO A 250 0.79 25.56 27.12
CA PRO A 250 -0.56 25.30 27.63
C PRO A 250 -1.66 25.52 26.59
N TRP A 251 -1.55 26.56 25.76
CA TRP A 251 -2.54 26.82 24.70
C TRP A 251 -2.58 25.72 23.65
N ASP A 252 -1.41 25.23 23.20
CA ASP A 252 -1.36 24.12 22.25
C ASP A 252 -2.04 22.86 22.82
N TYR A 253 -1.84 22.57 24.10
CA TYR A 253 -2.42 21.39 24.76
C TYR A 253 -3.95 21.48 24.87
N LEU A 254 -4.46 22.64 25.28
CA LEU A 254 -5.90 22.89 25.41
C LEU A 254 -6.58 22.81 24.04
N LEU A 255 -6.09 23.59 23.07
CA LEU A 255 -6.67 23.66 21.72
C LEU A 255 -6.57 22.31 20.99
N MET A 256 -5.51 21.53 21.22
CA MET A 256 -5.40 20.18 20.68
C MET A 256 -6.54 19.27 21.18
N LEU A 257 -6.86 19.32 22.47
CA LEU A 257 -7.96 18.51 23.02
C LEU A 257 -9.33 19.03 22.55
N GLU A 258 -9.49 20.35 22.44
CA GLU A 258 -10.71 20.95 21.86
C GLU A 258 -10.93 20.48 20.41
N GLY A 259 -9.87 20.37 19.62
CA GLY A 259 -9.96 19.86 18.25
C GLY A 259 -10.16 18.35 18.17
N ALA A 260 -9.65 17.59 19.15
CA ALA A 260 -9.86 16.15 19.21
C ALA A 260 -11.35 15.79 19.32
N VAL A 261 -12.19 16.65 19.93
CA VAL A 261 -13.65 16.46 20.05
C VAL A 261 -14.34 16.27 18.70
N LEU A 262 -13.79 16.82 17.61
CA LEU A 262 -14.34 16.61 16.26
C LEU A 262 -14.19 15.16 15.76
N LEU A 263 -13.35 14.34 16.39
CA LEU A 263 -13.06 12.96 15.99
C LEU A 263 -13.87 11.93 16.82
N ALA A 264 -15.10 12.29 17.19
CA ALA A 264 -16.04 11.42 17.88
C ALA A 264 -16.26 10.08 17.16
N GLY A 265 -16.18 8.98 17.90
CA GLY A 265 -16.48 7.64 17.41
C GLY A 265 -17.97 7.37 17.33
N SER A 266 -18.35 6.41 16.50
CA SER A 266 -19.76 6.00 16.33
C SER A 266 -19.94 4.48 16.34
N VAL A 267 -21.16 4.03 16.65
CA VAL A 267 -21.55 2.61 16.55
C VAL A 267 -22.07 2.34 15.13
N ALA A 268 -21.30 1.62 14.33
CA ALA A 268 -21.77 1.17 13.01
C ALA A 268 -22.61 -0.12 13.14
N ARG A 269 -23.91 -0.06 12.83
CA ARG A 269 -24.75 -1.27 12.63
C ARG A 269 -24.60 -1.76 11.18
N ARG A 270 -24.26 -3.04 10.99
CA ARG A 270 -24.26 -3.68 9.66
C ARG A 270 -25.36 -4.73 9.57
N MET A 271 -26.16 -4.65 8.50
CA MET A 271 -27.02 -5.76 8.03
C MET A 271 -26.14 -6.69 7.17
N GLY A 272 -25.63 -7.79 7.74
CA GLY A 272 -24.82 -8.78 7.03
C GLY A 272 -24.21 -9.85 7.95
N ALA A 273 -23.98 -11.05 7.41
CA ALA A 273 -23.70 -12.30 8.15
C ALA A 273 -22.32 -12.43 8.83
N ASN A 274 -21.60 -11.34 9.10
CA ASN A 274 -20.36 -11.38 9.87
C ASN A 274 -20.47 -10.48 11.12
N PRO A 275 -20.61 -11.06 12.33
CA PRO A 275 -21.01 -10.35 13.54
C PRO A 275 -19.85 -9.67 14.28
N GLU A 276 -18.74 -9.32 13.62
CA GLU A 276 -17.73 -8.44 14.21
C GLU A 276 -18.27 -7.00 14.28
N ARG A 277 -19.10 -6.78 15.32
CA ARG A 277 -19.51 -5.49 15.88
C ARG A 277 -18.26 -4.71 16.24
N MET A 278 -17.98 -3.58 15.58
CA MET A 278 -16.78 -2.81 15.90
C MET A 278 -17.11 -1.33 15.85
N ALA A 279 -16.86 -0.65 16.98
CA ALA A 279 -16.79 0.80 17.03
C ALA A 279 -16.02 1.35 15.82
N SER A 280 -16.57 2.38 15.19
CA SER A 280 -15.92 3.08 14.10
C SER A 280 -15.36 4.39 14.63
N PHE A 281 -14.08 4.63 14.38
CA PHE A 281 -13.45 5.91 14.67
C PHE A 281 -13.06 6.59 13.37
N PRO A 282 -13.27 7.91 13.23
CA PRO A 282 -12.98 8.63 12.01
C PRO A 282 -11.55 8.37 11.54
N PHE A 283 -11.44 7.98 10.28
CA PHE A 283 -10.18 7.77 9.57
C PHE A 283 -9.12 6.91 10.27
N SER A 284 -9.55 5.95 11.10
CA SER A 284 -8.66 5.03 11.80
C SER A 284 -8.53 3.70 11.06
N ALA A 285 -7.31 3.16 10.99
CA ALA A 285 -7.01 1.88 10.33
C ALA A 285 -6.04 1.03 11.14
N ARG A 286 -6.00 -0.27 10.87
CA ARG A 286 -4.92 -1.13 11.37
C ARG A 286 -3.61 -0.77 10.68
N VAL A 287 -2.52 -0.92 11.42
CA VAL A 287 -1.17 -0.67 10.94
C VAL A 287 -0.86 -1.56 9.74
N SER A 288 -0.33 -0.96 8.68
CA SER A 288 0.36 -1.66 7.61
C SER A 288 1.76 -1.09 7.49
N ALA A 289 2.77 -1.97 7.52
CA ALA A 289 4.16 -1.57 7.34
C ALA A 289 4.42 -0.91 5.95
N ALA A 290 3.50 -1.07 5.00
CA ALA A 290 3.64 -0.51 3.67
C ALA A 290 3.72 1.01 3.70
N GLY A 291 4.73 1.59 3.03
CA GLY A 291 4.98 3.03 2.97
C GLY A 291 5.63 3.63 4.21
N TRP A 292 6.02 2.81 5.20
CA TRP A 292 6.79 3.22 6.37
C TRP A 292 8.28 2.99 6.09
N GLY A 293 8.92 3.83 5.26
CA GLY A 293 10.27 3.59 4.75
C GLY A 293 11.39 3.45 5.80
N THR A 294 11.11 3.71 7.08
CA THR A 294 12.10 3.76 8.19
C THR A 294 11.78 2.85 9.37
N VAL A 295 10.66 2.12 9.38
CA VAL A 295 10.18 1.42 10.58
C VAL A 295 10.40 -0.09 10.46
N SER A 296 10.96 -0.69 11.52
CA SER A 296 11.24 -2.11 11.56
C SER A 296 9.95 -2.94 11.68
N SER A 297 10.00 -4.21 11.30
CA SER A 297 8.85 -5.11 11.42
C SER A 297 8.40 -5.33 12.85
N SER A 298 9.31 -5.25 13.83
CA SER A 298 8.98 -5.30 15.26
C SER A 298 8.20 -4.06 15.69
N ASP A 299 8.56 -2.89 15.19
CA ASP A 299 7.90 -1.64 15.57
C ASP A 299 6.48 -1.56 14.97
N ALA A 300 6.31 -2.01 13.73
CA ALA A 300 4.99 -2.12 13.10
C ALA A 300 4.07 -3.12 13.82
N SER A 301 4.64 -4.21 14.37
CA SER A 301 3.89 -5.20 15.15
C SER A 301 3.48 -4.70 16.54
N GLY A 302 4.25 -3.77 17.12
CA GLY A 302 3.96 -3.12 18.39
C GLY A 302 3.15 -1.83 18.28
N ALA A 303 2.88 -1.36 17.05
CA ALA A 303 2.11 -0.16 16.79
C ALA A 303 0.61 -0.42 16.95
N ARG A 304 -0.10 0.55 17.54
CA ARG A 304 -1.51 0.37 17.94
C ARG A 304 -2.48 0.50 16.76
N ALA A 305 -2.30 1.55 15.95
CA ALA A 305 -3.15 1.88 14.82
C ALA A 305 -2.49 2.92 13.91
N GLU A 306 -3.15 3.20 12.80
CA GLU A 306 -2.91 4.37 11.96
C GLU A 306 -4.09 5.34 12.02
N LEU A 307 -3.81 6.63 11.90
CA LEU A 307 -4.79 7.70 11.74
C LEU A 307 -4.47 8.50 10.47
N TRP A 308 -5.49 8.74 9.65
CA TRP A 308 -5.38 9.41 8.36
C TRP A 308 -6.17 10.71 8.38
N LEU A 309 -5.52 11.84 8.62
CA LEU A 309 -6.23 13.12 8.78
C LEU A 309 -6.41 13.84 7.44
N PRO A 310 -7.64 14.25 7.09
CA PRO A 310 -7.93 14.83 5.79
C PRO A 310 -7.35 16.23 5.64
N VAL A 311 -6.87 16.56 4.45
CA VAL A 311 -6.40 17.90 4.09
C VAL A 311 -7.27 18.40 2.94
N TRP A 312 -7.80 19.59 3.08
CA TRP A 312 -8.69 20.23 2.10
C TRP A 312 -8.21 21.66 1.81
N HIS A 313 -8.37 22.11 0.57
CA HIS A 313 -7.93 23.45 0.14
C HIS A 313 -9.09 24.43 -0.07
N ARG A 314 -10.33 23.94 -0.11
CA ARG A 314 -11.51 24.80 -0.22
C ARG A 314 -11.92 25.31 1.16
N PRO A 315 -12.23 26.60 1.33
CA PRO A 315 -12.76 27.11 2.59
C PRO A 315 -14.01 26.33 3.02
N THR A 316 -13.91 25.67 4.17
CA THR A 316 -14.93 24.73 4.68
C THR A 316 -15.42 25.19 6.05
N SER A 317 -16.73 25.13 6.27
CA SER A 317 -17.39 25.51 7.53
C SER A 317 -17.24 24.45 8.61
N LEU A 318 -17.47 24.82 9.87
CA LEU A 318 -17.48 23.86 10.97
C LEU A 318 -18.53 22.73 10.78
N PRO A 319 -19.79 22.99 10.35
CA PRO A 319 -20.75 21.91 10.08
C PRO A 319 -20.28 20.91 9.02
N GLU A 320 -19.65 21.39 7.94
CA GLU A 320 -19.09 20.53 6.89
C GLU A 320 -17.90 19.71 7.40
N ILE A 321 -17.02 20.32 8.21
CA ILE A 321 -15.91 19.60 8.87
C ILE A 321 -16.46 18.50 9.78
N ARG A 322 -17.45 18.82 10.62
CA ARG A 322 -18.12 17.84 11.50
C ARG A 322 -18.72 16.69 10.69
N GLN A 323 -19.36 16.97 9.56
CA GLN A 323 -19.91 15.94 8.68
C GLN A 323 -18.81 15.01 8.14
N VAL A 324 -17.70 15.54 7.63
CA VAL A 324 -16.58 14.74 7.09
C VAL A 324 -16.00 13.81 8.16
N PHE A 325 -15.79 14.30 9.38
CA PHE A 325 -15.29 13.44 10.46
C PHE A 325 -16.34 12.43 10.93
N ALA A 326 -17.61 12.83 11.06
CA ALA A 326 -18.69 11.92 11.48
C ALA A 326 -18.91 10.76 10.48
N GLU A 327 -18.82 11.03 9.18
CA GLU A 327 -18.91 10.00 8.14
C GLU A 327 -17.63 9.14 8.10
N GLY A 328 -16.45 9.77 8.23
CA GLY A 328 -15.17 9.07 8.27
C GLY A 328 -14.96 8.15 7.06
N ARG A 329 -15.46 8.55 5.88
CA ARG A 329 -15.60 7.66 4.74
C ARG A 329 -14.25 7.30 4.13
N ALA A 330 -13.96 6.00 4.08
CA ALA A 330 -12.82 5.43 3.36
C ALA A 330 -13.16 4.02 2.87
N GLN A 331 -13.61 3.92 1.62
CA GLN A 331 -14.14 2.69 1.04
C GLN A 331 -13.24 2.12 -0.05
N VAL A 332 -13.07 0.81 -0.04
CA VAL A 332 -12.44 0.02 -1.10
C VAL A 332 -13.51 -0.93 -1.64
N GLY A 333 -13.90 -0.76 -2.89
CA GLY A 333 -15.04 -1.48 -3.47
C GLY A 333 -16.32 -1.26 -2.65
N ARG A 334 -16.82 -2.32 -1.99
CA ARG A 334 -18.06 -2.30 -1.18
C ARG A 334 -17.81 -2.34 0.33
N ARG A 335 -16.56 -2.18 0.78
CA ARG A 335 -16.18 -2.30 2.20
C ARG A 335 -15.40 -1.08 2.67
N GLN A 336 -15.46 -0.80 3.98
CA GLN A 336 -14.57 0.17 4.61
C GLN A 336 -13.12 -0.33 4.57
N ALA A 337 -12.17 0.58 4.47
CA ALA A 337 -10.75 0.32 4.59
C ALA A 337 -10.42 -0.22 5.99
N ARG A 338 -9.62 -1.30 6.06
CA ARG A 338 -9.24 -1.95 7.32
C ARG A 338 -7.79 -1.70 7.70
N THR A 339 -6.93 -1.50 6.70
CA THR A 339 -5.48 -1.33 6.85
C THR A 339 -5.01 -0.05 6.17
N GLY A 340 -3.79 0.41 6.47
CA GLY A 340 -3.17 1.54 5.76
C GLY A 340 -3.13 1.37 4.23
N VAL A 341 -2.94 0.15 3.73
CA VAL A 341 -2.97 -0.15 2.27
C VAL A 341 -4.37 -0.02 1.70
N ASP A 342 -5.40 -0.45 2.44
CA ASP A 342 -6.77 -0.22 2.02
C ASP A 342 -7.11 1.28 2.02
N PHE A 343 -6.61 2.05 2.99
CA PHE A 343 -6.76 3.50 2.99
C PHE A 343 -6.13 4.14 1.75
N ALA A 344 -4.93 3.69 1.37
CA ALA A 344 -4.28 4.16 0.17
C ALA A 344 -5.09 3.84 -1.09
N ARG A 345 -5.69 2.65 -1.16
CA ARG A 345 -6.60 2.26 -2.25
C ARG A 345 -7.88 3.08 -2.27
N ALA A 346 -8.46 3.39 -1.11
CA ALA A 346 -9.64 4.24 -1.00
C ALA A 346 -9.36 5.65 -1.54
N ALA A 347 -8.24 6.25 -1.16
CA ALA A 347 -7.81 7.56 -1.69
C ALA A 347 -7.55 7.50 -3.21
N ALA A 348 -6.90 6.43 -3.69
CA ALA A 348 -6.57 6.24 -5.11
C ALA A 348 -7.79 5.89 -6.00
N SER A 349 -8.90 5.43 -5.41
CA SER A 349 -10.14 5.08 -6.12
C SER A 349 -11.27 6.08 -5.93
N LEU A 350 -11.01 7.20 -5.24
CA LEU A 350 -12.02 8.19 -4.84
C LEU A 350 -13.14 7.60 -3.96
N GLY A 351 -12.80 6.59 -3.15
CA GLY A 351 -13.68 5.98 -2.14
C GLY A 351 -13.78 6.79 -0.84
N VAL A 352 -13.36 8.05 -0.85
CA VAL A 352 -13.39 9.01 0.26
C VAL A 352 -14.29 10.19 -0.09
N ASP A 353 -14.57 11.08 0.86
CA ASP A 353 -15.46 12.22 0.61
C ASP A 353 -14.91 13.19 -0.43
N ARG A 354 -15.83 13.72 -1.24
CA ARG A 354 -15.52 14.69 -2.28
C ARG A 354 -15.09 15.99 -1.61
N GLY A 355 -13.91 16.50 -1.96
CA GLY A 355 -13.38 17.75 -1.41
C GLY A 355 -12.12 17.58 -0.56
N ILE A 356 -11.82 16.35 -0.12
CA ILE A 356 -10.52 16.01 0.47
C ILE A 356 -9.47 15.97 -0.66
N ALA A 357 -8.39 16.72 -0.49
CA ALA A 357 -7.29 16.81 -1.45
C ALA A 357 -6.19 15.79 -1.14
N SER A 358 -5.86 15.60 0.14
CA SER A 358 -4.88 14.60 0.58
C SER A 358 -5.20 14.11 1.99
N PHE A 359 -4.47 13.12 2.47
CA PHE A 359 -4.48 12.69 3.86
C PHE A 359 -3.06 12.75 4.44
N THR A 360 -2.92 13.26 5.66
CA THR A 360 -1.70 13.12 6.46
C THR A 360 -1.80 11.86 7.31
N ARG A 361 -0.84 10.95 7.15
CA ARG A 361 -0.82 9.65 7.81
C ARG A 361 0.03 9.72 9.08
N TYR A 362 -0.51 9.20 10.19
CA TYR A 362 0.21 9.02 11.45
C TYR A 362 0.15 7.56 11.90
N GLY A 363 1.28 7.04 12.38
CA GLY A 363 1.36 5.73 13.02
C GLY A 363 1.59 5.88 14.51
N PHE A 364 0.79 5.19 15.32
CA PHE A 364 0.98 5.17 16.78
C PHE A 364 1.98 4.09 17.17
N VAL A 365 3.26 4.47 17.25
CA VAL A 365 4.38 3.55 17.52
C VAL A 365 4.72 3.56 19.00
N LYS A 366 5.07 2.40 19.54
CA LYS A 366 5.44 2.24 20.95
C LYS A 366 6.83 2.86 21.21
N ARG A 367 6.93 3.75 22.21
CA ARG A 367 8.20 4.38 22.61
C ARG A 367 8.90 3.63 23.74
N SER A 368 8.21 3.51 24.87
CA SER A 368 8.72 2.85 26.08
C SER A 368 7.55 2.45 26.98
N GLY A 369 7.62 1.27 27.59
CA GLY A 369 6.57 0.78 28.49
C GLY A 369 5.23 0.60 27.77
N GLN A 370 4.25 1.46 28.05
CA GLN A 370 2.93 1.48 27.41
C GLN A 370 2.64 2.82 26.69
N SER A 371 3.65 3.69 26.57
CA SER A 371 3.50 5.00 25.95
C SER A 371 3.78 4.96 24.46
N HIS A 372 2.98 5.72 23.71
CA HIS A 372 3.02 5.77 22.25
C HIS A 372 3.48 7.13 21.74
N LEU A 373 3.86 7.18 20.47
CA LEU A 373 4.12 8.40 19.71
C LEU A 373 3.35 8.34 18.39
N ALA A 374 2.65 9.41 18.06
CA ALA A 374 2.07 9.61 16.74
C ALA A 374 3.16 10.08 15.77
N ALA A 375 3.87 9.13 15.16
CA ALA A 375 4.89 9.41 14.17
C ALA A 375 4.23 9.80 12.84
N PRO A 376 4.57 10.95 12.24
CA PRO A 376 4.12 11.28 10.88
C PRO A 376 4.77 10.34 9.87
N LEU A 377 3.96 9.79 8.96
CA LEU A 377 4.38 8.79 7.97
C LEU A 377 4.28 9.31 6.53
N GLY A 378 4.05 10.61 6.37
CA GLY A 378 3.90 11.29 5.09
C GLY A 378 2.45 11.56 4.71
N GLN A 379 2.29 12.19 3.54
CA GLN A 379 1.00 12.52 2.97
C GLN A 379 0.69 11.64 1.75
N LEU A 380 -0.60 11.39 1.52
CA LEU A 380 -1.12 10.71 0.34
C LEU A 380 -2.16 11.57 -0.36
N GLN A 381 -1.97 11.82 -1.65
CA GLN A 381 -2.90 12.59 -2.46
C GLN A 381 -4.15 11.78 -2.81
N VAL A 382 -5.32 12.41 -2.74
CA VAL A 382 -6.60 11.84 -3.19
C VAL A 382 -6.75 12.15 -4.68
N ARG A 383 -6.61 11.12 -5.50
CA ARG A 383 -6.77 11.23 -6.96
C ARG A 383 -7.15 9.89 -7.55
N LEU A 384 -7.90 9.90 -8.66
CA LEU A 384 -8.19 8.68 -9.38
C LEU A 384 -6.91 8.14 -10.04
N VAL A 385 -6.43 6.99 -9.57
CA VAL A 385 -5.39 6.22 -10.22
C VAL A 385 -6.05 5.26 -11.21
N ALA A 386 -5.64 5.36 -12.47
CA ALA A 386 -6.12 4.48 -13.53
C ALA A 386 -5.97 3.00 -13.13
N ASP A 387 -6.91 2.13 -13.51
CA ASP A 387 -6.86 0.68 -13.27
C ASP A 387 -6.68 0.22 -11.80
N VAL A 388 -6.83 1.09 -10.80
CA VAL A 388 -6.70 0.71 -9.37
C VAL A 388 -7.65 -0.40 -8.95
N GLY A 389 -8.84 -0.47 -9.56
CA GLY A 389 -9.82 -1.53 -9.32
C GLY A 389 -9.34 -2.94 -9.70
N LEU A 390 -8.26 -3.09 -10.49
CA LEU A 390 -7.67 -4.41 -10.75
C LEU A 390 -7.12 -5.05 -9.48
N VAL A 391 -6.65 -4.24 -8.51
CA VAL A 391 -6.17 -4.72 -7.22
C VAL A 391 -7.30 -5.38 -6.42
N ASP A 392 -8.57 -5.01 -6.66
CA ASP A 392 -9.74 -5.60 -5.98
C ASP A 392 -9.91 -7.08 -6.32
N GLU A 393 -9.43 -7.54 -7.49
CA GLU A 393 -9.43 -8.96 -7.87
C GLU A 393 -8.57 -9.82 -6.92
N LEU A 394 -7.64 -9.19 -6.21
CA LEU A 394 -6.73 -9.85 -5.27
C LEU A 394 -7.35 -10.05 -3.88
N ASP A 395 -8.39 -9.30 -3.52
CA ASP A 395 -8.92 -9.23 -2.14
C ASP A 395 -9.22 -10.63 -1.54
N PRO A 396 -9.96 -11.54 -2.20
CA PRO A 396 -10.25 -12.87 -1.64
C PRO A 396 -9.01 -13.73 -1.40
N TRP A 397 -7.94 -13.50 -2.16
CA TRP A 397 -6.69 -14.22 -2.00
C TRP A 397 -5.77 -13.55 -0.97
N LEU A 398 -5.66 -12.23 -1.00
CA LEU A 398 -4.88 -11.44 -0.03
C LEU A 398 -5.41 -11.59 1.38
N ASP A 399 -6.72 -11.61 1.58
CA ASP A 399 -7.31 -11.80 2.92
C ASP A 399 -6.95 -13.17 3.51
N ARG A 400 -6.91 -14.22 2.68
CA ARG A 400 -6.43 -15.55 3.10
C ARG A 400 -4.94 -15.56 3.40
N LEU A 401 -4.13 -14.88 2.58
CA LEU A 401 -2.68 -14.74 2.83
C LEU A 401 -2.40 -13.99 4.13
N ARG A 402 -3.11 -12.88 4.39
CA ARG A 402 -3.04 -12.13 5.65
C ARG A 402 -3.41 -13.01 6.84
N ALA A 403 -4.54 -13.72 6.77
CA ALA A 403 -4.99 -14.65 7.81
C ALA A 403 -3.95 -15.75 8.09
N ALA A 404 -3.31 -16.30 7.05
CA ALA A 404 -2.23 -17.27 7.22
C ALA A 404 -0.98 -16.65 7.86
N CYS A 405 -0.61 -15.42 7.51
CA CYS A 405 0.57 -14.73 8.06
C CYS A 405 0.45 -14.34 9.54
N TYR A 406 -0.77 -14.24 10.07
CA TYR A 406 -1.01 -14.02 11.51
C TYR A 406 -0.65 -15.23 12.40
N ARG A 407 -0.53 -16.43 11.83
CA ARG A 407 -0.15 -17.62 12.61
C ARG A 407 1.33 -17.57 12.97
N SER A 408 1.66 -17.94 14.21
CA SER A 408 3.04 -17.98 14.71
C SER A 408 3.93 -18.94 13.90
N GLU A 409 3.36 -20.07 13.49
CA GLU A 409 4.03 -21.14 12.71
C GLU A 409 4.36 -20.75 11.26
N THR A 410 3.89 -19.60 10.78
CA THR A 410 4.10 -19.18 9.38
C THR A 410 5.56 -18.80 9.13
N PRO A 411 6.20 -19.30 8.05
CA PRO A 411 7.57 -18.92 7.71
C PRO A 411 7.72 -17.43 7.40
N GLU A 412 8.87 -16.84 7.76
CA GLU A 412 9.12 -15.41 7.52
C GLU A 412 9.13 -15.05 6.03
N SER A 413 9.44 -15.99 5.15
CA SER A 413 9.34 -15.78 3.70
C SER A 413 7.93 -15.48 3.22
N TYR A 414 6.89 -16.00 3.89
CA TYR A 414 5.49 -15.71 3.57
C TYR A 414 5.11 -14.31 4.04
N ARG A 415 5.55 -13.92 5.24
CA ARG A 415 5.34 -12.56 5.78
C ARG A 415 6.04 -11.50 4.93
N ARG A 416 7.27 -11.81 4.48
CA ARG A 416 8.02 -10.96 3.53
C ARG A 416 7.28 -10.84 2.20
N ALA A 417 6.79 -11.95 1.63
CA ALA A 417 6.02 -11.91 0.39
C ALA A 417 4.75 -11.05 0.51
N LEU A 418 4.01 -11.16 1.62
CA LEU A 418 2.86 -10.30 1.90
C LEU A 418 3.27 -8.82 1.98
N ARG A 419 4.37 -8.51 2.68
CA ARG A 419 4.90 -7.14 2.79
C ARG A 419 5.28 -6.55 1.43
N ASP A 420 5.99 -7.32 0.61
CA ASP A 420 6.41 -6.88 -0.72
C ASP A 420 5.20 -6.56 -1.62
N ILE A 421 4.12 -7.35 -1.51
CA ILE A 421 2.86 -7.08 -2.22
C ILE A 421 2.21 -5.80 -1.70
N GLU A 422 2.07 -5.66 -0.38
CA GLU A 422 1.45 -4.49 0.26
C GLU A 422 2.21 -3.19 -0.02
N GLU A 423 3.56 -3.23 0.01
CA GLU A 423 4.41 -2.11 -0.36
C GLU A 423 4.23 -1.72 -1.83
N SER A 424 4.19 -2.71 -2.73
CA SER A 424 3.99 -2.46 -4.17
C SER A 424 2.61 -1.87 -4.45
N ILE A 425 1.56 -2.35 -3.76
CA ILE A 425 0.20 -1.79 -3.87
C ILE A 425 0.17 -0.36 -3.34
N PHE A 426 0.81 -0.09 -2.20
CA PHE A 426 0.87 1.25 -1.62
C PHE A 426 1.60 2.23 -2.56
N ALA A 427 2.77 1.84 -3.08
CA ALA A 427 3.52 2.63 -4.05
C ALA A 427 2.70 2.91 -5.32
N TYR A 428 1.96 1.91 -5.81
CA TYR A 428 1.05 2.09 -6.94
C TYR A 428 -0.09 3.08 -6.63
N CYS A 429 -0.71 2.99 -5.45
CA CYS A 429 -1.75 3.96 -5.05
C CYS A 429 -1.19 5.39 -4.93
N ARG A 430 0.06 5.53 -4.48
CA ARG A 430 0.73 6.83 -4.35
C ARG A 430 1.11 7.44 -5.69
N TYR A 431 1.82 6.69 -6.53
CA TYR A 431 2.45 7.22 -7.74
C TYR A 431 1.63 6.96 -9.02
N GLY A 432 0.84 5.89 -9.04
CA GLY A 432 0.12 5.42 -10.22
C GLY A 432 1.05 4.97 -11.35
N GLY A 433 0.48 4.78 -12.53
CA GLY A 433 1.22 4.44 -13.73
C GLY A 433 1.56 2.96 -13.87
N LYS A 434 1.81 2.55 -15.11
CA LYS A 434 1.94 1.15 -15.51
C LYS A 434 3.16 0.46 -14.88
N ALA A 435 4.28 1.18 -14.70
CA ALA A 435 5.48 0.64 -14.08
C ALA A 435 5.26 0.19 -12.62
N HIS A 436 4.50 0.96 -11.84
CA HIS A 436 4.17 0.59 -10.47
C HIS A 436 3.15 -0.57 -10.42
N LEU A 437 2.21 -0.62 -11.36
CA LEU A 437 1.30 -1.77 -11.46
C LEU A 437 2.05 -3.05 -11.91
N ALA A 438 3.02 -2.93 -12.81
CA ALA A 438 3.92 -4.01 -13.19
C ALA A 438 4.75 -4.48 -11.97
N ALA A 439 5.17 -3.57 -11.09
CA ALA A 439 5.83 -3.94 -9.84
C ALA A 439 4.90 -4.74 -8.91
N VAL A 440 3.60 -4.43 -8.85
CA VAL A 440 2.59 -5.26 -8.16
C VAL A 440 2.53 -6.66 -8.78
N ALA A 441 2.43 -6.77 -10.11
CA ALA A 441 2.44 -8.07 -10.79
C ALA A 441 3.72 -8.88 -10.52
N ALA A 442 4.88 -8.21 -10.50
CA ALA A 442 6.16 -8.82 -10.15
C ALA A 442 6.19 -9.30 -8.68
N ALA A 443 5.66 -8.51 -7.74
CA ALA A 443 5.55 -8.90 -6.34
C ALA A 443 4.66 -10.14 -6.17
N LEU A 444 3.55 -10.21 -6.92
CA LEU A 444 2.70 -11.40 -6.97
C LEU A 444 3.49 -12.61 -7.49
N GLY A 445 4.26 -12.47 -8.57
CA GLY A 445 5.08 -13.58 -9.10
C GLY A 445 6.19 -14.05 -8.15
N ARG A 446 6.81 -13.14 -7.40
CA ARG A 446 7.75 -13.52 -6.31
C ARG A 446 7.03 -14.27 -5.20
N ALA A 447 5.82 -13.84 -4.85
CA ALA A 447 4.98 -14.51 -3.88
C ALA A 447 4.59 -15.91 -4.37
N THR A 448 4.13 -16.07 -5.61
CA THR A 448 3.75 -17.41 -6.13
C THR A 448 4.93 -18.38 -6.12
N LYS A 449 6.14 -17.94 -6.51
CA LYS A 449 7.38 -18.73 -6.39
C LYS A 449 7.67 -19.18 -4.96
N THR A 450 7.42 -18.30 -3.99
CA THR A 450 7.67 -18.56 -2.56
C THR A 450 6.63 -19.51 -1.97
N LEU A 451 5.36 -19.25 -2.27
CA LEU A 451 4.20 -19.98 -1.76
C LEU A 451 4.05 -21.37 -2.42
N GLY A 452 4.59 -21.56 -3.63
CA GLY A 452 4.61 -22.86 -4.31
C GLY A 452 5.50 -23.90 -3.64
N ARG A 453 6.40 -23.51 -2.73
CA ARG A 453 7.21 -24.46 -1.95
C ARG A 453 6.33 -25.19 -0.93
N LYS A 454 6.50 -26.51 -0.80
CA LYS A 454 5.77 -27.32 0.20
C LYS A 454 6.01 -26.75 1.60
N SER A 455 4.93 -26.47 2.32
CA SER A 455 4.92 -25.98 3.71
C SER A 455 3.55 -26.26 4.33
N ARG A 456 3.44 -26.34 5.66
CA ARG A 456 2.14 -26.47 6.34
C ARG A 456 1.21 -25.27 6.07
N THR A 457 1.78 -24.08 5.91
CA THR A 457 1.02 -22.87 5.59
C THR A 457 0.39 -22.95 4.19
N ARG A 458 1.07 -23.60 3.23
CA ARG A 458 0.56 -23.81 1.87
C ARG A 458 -0.77 -24.55 1.85
N ASP A 459 -0.99 -25.49 2.78
CA ASP A 459 -2.22 -26.29 2.83
C ASP A 459 -3.47 -25.44 3.14
N SER A 460 -3.28 -24.31 3.84
CA SER A 460 -4.34 -23.36 4.15
C SER A 460 -4.59 -22.31 3.05
N LEU A 461 -3.74 -22.27 2.02
CA LEU A 461 -3.78 -21.28 0.94
C LEU A 461 -4.06 -21.94 -0.39
N ARG A 462 -4.89 -21.32 -1.22
CA ARG A 462 -5.01 -21.71 -2.64
C ARG A 462 -3.94 -20.96 -3.46
N PRO A 463 -3.43 -21.55 -4.56
CA PRO A 463 -2.62 -20.80 -5.52
C PRO A 463 -3.36 -19.56 -6.02
N LEU A 464 -2.62 -18.47 -6.24
CA LEU A 464 -3.16 -17.29 -6.91
C LEU A 464 -3.60 -17.66 -8.34
N HIS A 465 -4.84 -17.36 -8.70
CA HIS A 465 -5.38 -17.65 -10.02
C HIS A 465 -6.53 -16.69 -10.32
N HIS A 466 -6.94 -16.64 -11.59
CA HIS A 466 -8.09 -15.89 -12.09
C HIS A 466 -7.91 -14.38 -12.07
N LEU A 467 -6.70 -13.91 -12.31
CA LEU A 467 -6.52 -12.50 -12.63
C LEU A 467 -7.03 -12.22 -14.05
N SER A 468 -7.75 -11.11 -14.22
CA SER A 468 -8.33 -10.76 -15.51
C SER A 468 -7.24 -10.39 -16.53
N PRO A 469 -7.47 -10.62 -17.83
CA PRO A 469 -6.52 -10.21 -18.87
C PRO A 469 -6.24 -8.70 -18.91
N ARG A 470 -7.06 -7.88 -18.23
CA ARG A 470 -6.88 -6.41 -18.16
C ARG A 470 -5.54 -6.01 -17.57
N TRP A 471 -5.01 -6.81 -16.64
CA TRP A 471 -3.67 -6.63 -16.08
C TRP A 471 -2.57 -6.58 -17.15
N LEU A 472 -2.75 -7.25 -18.30
CA LEU A 472 -1.76 -7.23 -19.38
C LEU A 472 -1.54 -5.81 -19.91
N ASN A 473 -2.60 -5.09 -20.26
CA ASN A 473 -2.49 -3.74 -20.83
C ASN A 473 -2.16 -2.69 -19.75
N ALA A 474 -2.67 -2.90 -18.53
CA ALA A 474 -2.48 -1.99 -17.42
C ALA A 474 -1.05 -2.06 -16.86
N CYS A 475 -0.37 -3.21 -16.95
CA CYS A 475 1.03 -3.37 -16.54
C CYS A 475 2.04 -3.09 -17.66
N ASP A 476 1.63 -2.90 -18.92
CA ASP A 476 2.59 -2.72 -20.03
C ASP A 476 3.31 -1.37 -19.94
N ASP A 477 4.44 -1.39 -19.23
CA ASP A 477 5.32 -0.25 -18.99
C ASP A 477 6.31 -0.01 -20.14
N GLY A 478 6.20 -0.75 -21.24
CA GLY A 478 7.07 -0.63 -22.41
C GLY A 478 8.48 -1.21 -22.21
N SER A 479 8.78 -1.84 -21.08
CA SER A 479 10.08 -2.49 -20.85
C SER A 479 10.26 -3.77 -21.67
N GLN A 480 11.51 -4.13 -21.95
CA GLN A 480 11.84 -5.40 -22.62
C GLN A 480 11.47 -6.59 -21.73
N GLU A 481 11.71 -6.47 -20.42
CA GLU A 481 11.37 -7.48 -19.41
C GLU A 481 9.87 -7.77 -19.40
N PHE A 482 9.02 -6.74 -19.47
CA PHE A 482 7.58 -6.93 -19.50
C PHE A 482 7.13 -7.66 -20.77
N ARG A 483 7.58 -7.23 -21.96
CA ARG A 483 7.22 -7.88 -23.23
C ARG A 483 7.65 -9.34 -23.27
N LEU A 484 8.89 -9.63 -22.85
CA LEU A 484 9.42 -10.98 -22.78
C LEU A 484 8.65 -11.85 -21.78
N ALA A 485 8.38 -11.32 -20.58
CA ALA A 485 7.59 -12.00 -19.56
C ALA A 485 6.16 -12.31 -20.01
N ALA A 486 5.50 -11.36 -20.69
CA ALA A 486 4.16 -11.53 -21.23
C ALA A 486 4.13 -12.58 -22.37
N ALA A 487 5.11 -12.55 -23.27
CA ALA A 487 5.25 -13.57 -24.32
C ALA A 487 5.42 -14.97 -23.71
N LEU A 488 6.31 -15.13 -22.72
CA LEU A 488 6.48 -16.41 -22.01
C LEU A 488 5.21 -16.84 -21.28
N ALA A 489 4.58 -15.95 -20.52
CA ALA A 489 3.38 -16.26 -19.74
C ALA A 489 2.21 -16.72 -20.62
N SER A 490 2.17 -16.24 -21.87
CA SER A 490 1.17 -16.62 -22.86
C SER A 490 1.39 -18.01 -23.47
N VAL A 491 2.55 -18.64 -23.26
CA VAL A 491 2.89 -19.92 -23.88
C VAL A 491 1.92 -21.02 -23.43
N GLY A 492 1.35 -21.71 -24.40
CA GLY A 492 0.40 -22.79 -24.20
C GLY A 492 0.30 -23.71 -25.40
N ASP A 493 -0.32 -24.87 -25.17
CA ASP A 493 -0.65 -25.83 -26.22
C ASP A 493 -1.93 -26.57 -25.79
N SER A 494 -2.75 -27.00 -26.73
CA SER A 494 -4.03 -27.68 -26.43
C SER A 494 -3.84 -29.01 -25.72
N THR A 495 -2.71 -29.69 -25.94
CA THR A 495 -2.39 -31.01 -25.36
C THR A 495 -1.48 -30.87 -24.14
N VAL A 496 -0.37 -30.13 -24.25
CA VAL A 496 0.60 -29.96 -23.15
C VAL A 496 0.05 -29.02 -22.08
N GLY A 497 -0.81 -28.07 -22.47
CA GLY A 497 -1.42 -27.08 -21.58
C GLY A 497 -0.55 -25.83 -21.37
N PRO A 498 -0.98 -24.95 -20.44
CA PRO A 498 -0.32 -23.67 -20.20
C PRO A 498 1.05 -23.86 -19.56
N ILE A 499 1.98 -22.94 -19.84
CA ILE A 499 3.36 -22.96 -19.31
C ILE A 499 3.44 -23.01 -17.78
N ARG A 500 2.40 -22.51 -17.09
CA ARG A 500 2.34 -22.48 -15.64
C ARG A 500 2.50 -23.87 -14.99
N ARG A 501 2.08 -24.94 -15.67
CA ARG A 501 2.22 -26.32 -15.18
C ARG A 501 3.68 -26.72 -14.91
N GLN A 502 4.62 -26.13 -15.64
CA GLN A 502 6.05 -26.37 -15.45
C GLN A 502 6.70 -25.39 -14.45
N LEU A 503 5.99 -24.32 -14.07
CA LEU A 503 6.47 -23.33 -13.09
C LEU A 503 6.17 -23.72 -11.64
N GLU A 504 4.98 -24.28 -11.40
CA GLU A 504 4.42 -24.51 -10.09
C GLU A 504 3.57 -25.80 -10.09
N GLN A 505 3.51 -26.48 -8.94
CA GLN A 505 2.69 -27.68 -8.74
C GLN A 505 1.22 -27.29 -8.61
N VAL A 506 0.61 -26.87 -9.73
CA VAL A 506 -0.76 -26.36 -9.79
C VAL A 506 -1.55 -27.12 -10.83
N VAL A 507 -2.74 -27.59 -10.42
CA VAL A 507 -3.75 -28.18 -11.31
C VAL A 507 -4.99 -27.31 -11.32
N LEU A 508 -5.61 -27.16 -12.50
CA LEU A 508 -6.88 -26.47 -12.66
C LEU A 508 -8.01 -27.49 -12.57
N LYS A 509 -8.91 -27.31 -11.61
CA LYS A 509 -10.14 -28.10 -11.47
C LYS A 509 -11.33 -27.16 -11.68
N GLY A 510 -11.93 -27.22 -12.87
CA GLY A 510 -12.92 -26.23 -13.31
C GLY A 510 -12.34 -24.82 -13.27
N ASN A 511 -13.05 -23.90 -12.63
CA ASN A 511 -12.61 -22.51 -12.45
C ASN A 511 -11.86 -22.30 -11.12
N GLN A 512 -11.08 -23.26 -10.63
CA GLN A 512 -10.24 -23.08 -9.44
C GLN A 512 -8.86 -23.71 -9.61
N ALA A 513 -7.84 -23.04 -9.07
CA ALA A 513 -6.50 -23.58 -8.98
C ALA A 513 -6.31 -24.31 -7.66
N HIS A 514 -5.75 -25.51 -7.73
CA HIS A 514 -5.37 -26.31 -6.57
C HIS A 514 -3.88 -26.62 -6.63
N TRP A 515 -3.27 -26.72 -5.46
CA TRP A 515 -1.97 -27.37 -5.36
C TRP A 515 -2.09 -28.82 -5.83
N ASP A 516 -1.26 -29.21 -6.76
CA ASP A 516 -1.19 -30.58 -7.25
C ASP A 516 -0.54 -31.46 -6.17
N PRO A 517 -1.22 -32.51 -5.66
CA PRO A 517 -0.64 -33.44 -4.71
C PRO A 517 0.43 -34.34 -5.34
N GLU A 518 0.39 -34.52 -6.67
CA GLU A 518 1.42 -35.28 -7.38
C GLU A 518 2.74 -34.49 -7.40
N ASP A 519 3.86 -35.17 -7.12
CA ASP A 519 5.18 -34.54 -7.14
C ASP A 519 5.70 -34.36 -8.57
N ARG A 520 4.97 -33.56 -9.35
CA ARG A 520 5.37 -33.23 -10.72
C ARG A 520 6.67 -32.42 -10.67
N PRO A 521 7.61 -32.71 -11.58
CA PRO A 521 8.80 -31.88 -11.72
C PRO A 521 8.37 -30.45 -12.04
N VAL A 522 8.93 -29.48 -11.31
CA VAL A 522 8.78 -28.04 -11.58
C VAL A 522 10.15 -27.40 -11.71
N ALA A 523 10.22 -26.23 -12.35
CA ALA A 523 11.47 -25.50 -12.53
C ALA A 523 12.14 -25.25 -11.16
N ARG A 524 13.37 -25.76 -11.01
CA ARG A 524 14.15 -25.69 -9.75
C ARG A 524 14.99 -24.41 -9.69
N HIS A 525 15.65 -24.17 -8.55
CA HIS A 525 16.57 -23.04 -8.37
C HIS A 525 17.69 -23.03 -9.42
N GLY A 526 18.11 -21.84 -9.81
CA GLY A 526 19.11 -21.59 -10.85
C GLY A 526 18.89 -20.23 -11.51
N SER A 527 19.71 -19.89 -12.50
CA SER A 527 19.50 -18.68 -13.31
C SER A 527 18.14 -18.75 -14.05
N LEU A 528 17.62 -17.61 -14.50
CA LEU A 528 16.41 -17.60 -15.32
C LEU A 528 16.62 -18.46 -16.59
N ALA A 529 17.79 -18.34 -17.23
CA ALA A 529 18.11 -19.12 -18.43
C ALA A 529 18.08 -20.65 -18.17
N ASP A 530 18.60 -21.11 -17.03
CA ASP A 530 18.52 -22.53 -16.64
C ASP A 530 17.07 -22.99 -16.45
N GLN A 531 16.26 -22.16 -15.78
CA GLN A 531 14.84 -22.45 -15.53
C GLN A 531 14.06 -22.54 -16.84
N LEU A 532 14.22 -21.58 -17.75
CA LEU A 532 13.54 -21.58 -19.05
C LEU A 532 13.99 -22.76 -19.92
N THR A 533 15.28 -23.08 -19.93
CA THR A 533 15.80 -24.25 -20.66
C THR A 533 15.22 -25.56 -20.13
N TRP A 534 15.10 -25.67 -18.80
CA TRP A 534 14.47 -26.82 -18.15
C TRP A 534 12.98 -26.94 -18.48
N ILE A 535 12.25 -25.80 -18.49
CA ILE A 535 10.82 -25.76 -18.87
C ILE A 535 10.66 -26.24 -20.31
N LEU A 536 11.47 -25.73 -21.24
CA LEU A 536 11.45 -26.14 -22.63
C LEU A 536 11.67 -27.65 -22.78
N GLN A 537 12.66 -28.21 -22.08
CA GLN A 537 12.93 -29.65 -22.12
C GLN A 537 11.73 -30.46 -21.65
N ARG A 538 11.07 -30.04 -20.56
CA ARG A 538 9.89 -30.74 -20.04
C ARG A 538 8.72 -30.68 -21.01
N ARG A 539 8.47 -29.51 -21.61
CA ARG A 539 7.42 -29.34 -22.61
C ARG A 539 7.68 -30.20 -23.86
N LEU A 540 8.92 -30.29 -24.32
CA LEU A 540 9.31 -31.18 -25.42
C LEU A 540 9.08 -32.65 -25.09
N LEU A 541 9.45 -33.10 -23.89
CA LEU A 541 9.20 -34.48 -23.45
C LEU A 541 7.71 -34.80 -23.36
N GLU A 542 6.89 -33.87 -22.87
CA GLU A 542 5.43 -34.00 -22.84
C GLU A 542 4.84 -34.04 -24.25
N GLY A 543 5.28 -33.17 -25.16
CA GLY A 543 4.86 -33.18 -26.56
C GLY A 543 5.23 -34.47 -27.29
N LEU A 544 6.42 -35.03 -27.04
CA LEU A 544 6.83 -36.30 -27.62
C LEU A 544 5.97 -37.48 -27.13
N ARG A 545 5.53 -37.47 -25.86
CA ARG A 545 4.63 -38.51 -25.33
C ARG A 545 3.28 -38.55 -26.02
N VAL A 546 2.82 -37.42 -26.56
CA VAL A 546 1.57 -37.31 -27.32
C VAL A 546 1.81 -37.16 -28.84
N ASN A 547 3.01 -37.48 -29.32
CA ASN A 547 3.41 -37.43 -30.74
C ASN A 547 3.20 -36.07 -31.44
N LEU A 548 3.42 -34.95 -30.74
CA LEU A 548 3.44 -33.64 -31.40
C LEU A 548 4.57 -33.55 -32.44
N GLU A 549 4.23 -33.02 -33.62
CA GLU A 549 5.19 -32.80 -34.71
C GLU A 549 5.98 -31.50 -34.56
N THR A 550 5.44 -30.52 -33.83
CA THR A 550 6.05 -29.20 -33.63
C THR A 550 6.39 -28.96 -32.16
N CYS A 551 7.15 -27.89 -31.90
CA CYS A 551 7.55 -27.52 -30.55
C CYS A 551 6.37 -26.84 -29.80
N PRO A 552 5.93 -27.31 -28.62
CA PRO A 552 4.76 -26.78 -27.91
C PRO A 552 5.08 -25.46 -27.15
N VAL A 553 5.51 -24.44 -27.90
CA VAL A 553 5.97 -23.13 -27.42
C VAL A 553 5.23 -21.96 -28.08
N ASP A 554 4.06 -22.22 -28.68
CA ASP A 554 3.24 -21.13 -29.23
C ASP A 554 2.55 -20.33 -28.13
N GLY A 555 2.13 -19.13 -28.49
CA GLY A 555 1.34 -18.27 -27.62
C GLY A 555 0.71 -17.12 -28.42
N PRO A 556 -0.40 -16.54 -27.91
CA PRO A 556 -1.04 -15.41 -28.56
C PRO A 556 -0.18 -14.14 -28.53
N LEU A 557 0.78 -14.04 -27.59
CA LEU A 557 1.80 -13.00 -27.57
C LEU A 557 3.14 -13.55 -28.02
N LYS A 558 3.79 -12.84 -28.94
CA LYS A 558 5.08 -13.22 -29.51
C LYS A 558 6.09 -12.13 -29.17
N ALA A 559 7.34 -12.51 -28.92
CA ALA A 559 8.46 -11.63 -28.61
C ALA A 559 9.17 -11.17 -29.90
N SER A 560 9.70 -9.94 -29.87
CA SER A 560 10.45 -9.38 -31.01
C SER A 560 11.84 -10.00 -31.05
N LEU A 561 12.43 -10.13 -32.24
CA LEU A 561 13.82 -10.58 -32.36
C LEU A 561 14.80 -9.60 -31.68
N ALA A 562 14.46 -8.32 -31.55
CA ALA A 562 15.24 -7.36 -30.78
C ALA A 562 15.25 -7.69 -29.28
N ASP A 563 14.08 -7.95 -28.69
CA ASP A 563 13.96 -8.34 -27.29
C ASP A 563 14.67 -9.69 -27.03
N ILE A 564 14.56 -10.64 -27.98
CA ILE A 564 15.28 -11.91 -27.90
C ILE A 564 16.80 -11.71 -27.95
N SER A 565 17.28 -10.85 -28.83
CA SER A 565 18.71 -10.51 -28.89
C SER A 565 19.21 -9.94 -27.56
N ALA A 566 18.48 -8.97 -27.01
CA ALA A 566 18.80 -8.36 -25.73
C ALA A 566 18.84 -9.39 -24.59
N PHE A 567 17.86 -10.32 -24.54
CA PHE A 567 17.87 -11.42 -23.58
C PHE A 567 19.10 -12.33 -23.76
N ILE A 568 19.47 -12.70 -25.00
CA ILE A 568 20.62 -13.56 -25.26
C ILE A 568 21.94 -12.88 -24.87
N CYS A 569 22.05 -11.57 -25.12
CA CYS A 569 23.20 -10.74 -24.78
C CYS A 569 23.28 -10.38 -23.28
N GLY A 570 22.27 -10.74 -22.47
CA GLY A 570 22.24 -10.43 -21.03
C GLY A 570 21.96 -8.96 -20.73
N LEU A 571 21.28 -8.26 -21.64
CA LEU A 571 20.91 -6.83 -21.50
C LEU A 571 19.57 -6.64 -20.78
N THR A 572 18.96 -7.71 -20.28
CA THR A 572 17.69 -7.71 -19.54
C THR A 572 17.89 -7.98 -18.05
N ASP A 573 17.05 -7.40 -17.21
CA ASP A 573 16.96 -7.78 -15.79
C ASP A 573 16.21 -9.11 -15.62
N ASP A 574 16.97 -10.20 -15.51
CA ASP A 574 16.45 -11.56 -15.32
C ASP A 574 15.57 -11.69 -14.06
N HIS A 575 15.86 -10.96 -12.98
CA HIS A 575 15.08 -11.03 -11.75
C HIS A 575 13.70 -10.39 -11.93
N ARG A 576 13.65 -9.23 -12.58
CA ARG A 576 12.39 -8.55 -12.94
C ARG A 576 11.60 -9.38 -13.94
N LEU A 577 12.24 -9.90 -14.99
CA LEU A 577 11.60 -10.74 -16.00
C LEU A 577 11.00 -12.00 -15.37
N GLU A 578 11.73 -12.70 -14.52
CA GLU A 578 11.20 -13.90 -13.84
C GLU A 578 9.99 -13.56 -12.97
N ALA A 579 10.07 -12.47 -12.19
CA ALA A 579 8.99 -12.03 -11.32
C ALA A 579 7.73 -11.66 -12.11
N LEU A 580 7.87 -10.90 -13.20
CA LEU A 580 6.76 -10.56 -14.09
C LEU A 580 6.18 -11.79 -14.76
N PHE A 581 7.03 -12.68 -15.29
CA PHE A 581 6.60 -13.90 -15.97
C PHE A 581 5.72 -14.76 -15.07
N ARG A 582 6.13 -14.98 -13.82
CA ARG A 582 5.35 -15.76 -12.85
C ARG A 582 4.05 -15.06 -12.45
N GLY A 583 4.06 -13.73 -12.30
CA GLY A 583 2.85 -12.95 -12.02
C GLY A 583 1.84 -13.03 -13.15
N LEU A 584 2.29 -12.79 -14.39
CA LEU A 584 1.47 -12.83 -15.61
C LEU A 584 1.01 -14.26 -15.96
N ALA A 585 1.72 -15.31 -15.53
CA ALA A 585 1.26 -16.69 -15.69
C ALA A 585 -0.04 -16.99 -14.91
N THR A 586 -0.46 -16.12 -13.98
CA THR A 586 -1.70 -16.27 -13.20
C THR A 586 -2.96 -15.73 -13.90
N LEU A 587 -2.79 -15.04 -15.04
CA LEU A 587 -3.87 -14.47 -15.82
C LEU A 587 -4.75 -15.54 -16.49
N ARG A 588 -6.01 -15.19 -16.77
CA ARG A 588 -6.93 -16.01 -17.58
C ARG A 588 -6.60 -15.89 -19.07
N TRP A 589 -5.50 -16.50 -19.50
CA TRP A 589 -5.00 -16.41 -20.88
C TRP A 589 -5.99 -16.86 -21.97
N HIS A 590 -6.94 -17.74 -21.65
CA HIS A 590 -7.99 -18.15 -22.58
C HIS A 590 -8.99 -17.02 -22.92
N GLU A 591 -9.16 -16.04 -22.02
CA GLU A 591 -9.95 -14.83 -22.22
C GLU A 591 -9.12 -13.69 -22.84
N ALA A 592 -7.79 -13.82 -22.88
CA ALA A 592 -6.93 -12.75 -23.37
C ALA A 592 -7.13 -12.53 -24.87
N ARG A 593 -7.28 -11.26 -25.24
CA ARG A 593 -7.34 -10.78 -26.62
C ARG A 593 -6.26 -9.71 -26.78
N PRO A 594 -4.99 -10.10 -26.95
CA PRO A 594 -3.91 -9.13 -27.04
C PRO A 594 -4.08 -8.25 -28.28
N ALA A 595 -3.71 -6.97 -28.16
CA ALA A 595 -3.75 -6.04 -29.28
C ALA A 595 -2.81 -6.49 -30.42
N PRO A 596 -3.11 -6.13 -31.68
CA PRO A 596 -2.28 -6.51 -32.83
C PRO A 596 -0.83 -6.02 -32.71
N ARG A 597 0.07 -6.86 -33.24
CA ARG A 597 1.55 -6.90 -33.22
C ARG A 597 2.34 -5.59 -33.42
N ALA A 598 1.71 -4.46 -33.74
CA ALA A 598 2.39 -3.22 -34.14
C ALA A 598 2.99 -2.40 -32.98
N GLN A 599 2.62 -2.67 -31.72
CA GLN A 599 3.06 -1.88 -30.56
C GLN A 599 4.40 -2.32 -29.96
N TRP A 600 4.92 -3.50 -30.33
CA TRP A 600 6.10 -4.13 -29.71
C TRP A 600 7.31 -4.24 -30.66
N ALA A 601 7.45 -3.30 -31.59
CA ALA A 601 8.55 -3.28 -32.54
C ALA A 601 9.54 -2.14 -32.23
N PRO A 602 10.66 -2.38 -31.54
CA PRO A 602 11.83 -1.53 -31.68
C PRO A 602 12.48 -1.80 -33.05
N GLY A 603 12.97 -0.74 -33.69
CA GLY A 603 13.56 -0.75 -35.02
C GLY A 603 14.86 -1.55 -35.20
N THR A 604 15.27 -1.56 -36.47
CA THR A 604 16.51 -2.00 -37.17
C THR A 604 17.49 -3.01 -36.54
N ASP A 605 17.85 -3.97 -37.40
CA ASP A 605 18.79 -5.10 -37.29
C ASP A 605 19.31 -5.49 -35.88
N PRO A 606 18.71 -6.51 -35.23
CA PRO A 606 18.94 -6.82 -33.82
C PRO A 606 20.30 -7.45 -33.48
N GLY A 607 21.22 -7.60 -34.44
CA GLY A 607 22.50 -8.29 -34.18
C GLY A 607 22.32 -9.74 -33.73
N LEU A 608 21.28 -10.43 -34.21
CA LEU A 608 20.86 -11.74 -33.72
C LEU A 608 21.95 -12.81 -33.97
N PRO A 609 22.33 -13.61 -32.96
CA PRO A 609 23.24 -14.74 -33.15
C PRO A 609 22.74 -15.73 -34.21
N ARG A 610 23.53 -16.00 -35.26
CA ARG A 610 23.14 -16.99 -36.30
C ARG A 610 22.91 -18.39 -35.73
N ALA A 611 23.61 -18.72 -34.64
CA ALA A 611 23.37 -19.93 -33.87
C ALA A 611 21.92 -20.00 -33.35
N TYR A 612 21.39 -18.89 -32.81
CA TYR A 612 19.98 -18.83 -32.41
C TYR A 612 19.05 -19.07 -33.59
N CYS A 613 19.28 -18.42 -34.73
CA CYS A 613 18.41 -18.57 -35.90
C CYS A 613 18.28 -20.05 -36.33
N LEU A 614 19.41 -20.76 -36.43
CA LEU A 614 19.42 -22.19 -36.77
C LEU A 614 18.65 -23.02 -35.73
N LEU A 615 18.97 -22.81 -34.44
CA LEU A 615 18.32 -23.53 -33.35
C LEU A 615 16.80 -23.28 -33.33
N LYS A 616 16.37 -22.03 -33.54
CA LYS A 616 14.96 -21.65 -33.48
C LYS A 616 14.15 -22.23 -34.64
N LEU A 617 14.72 -22.32 -35.85
CA LEU A 617 14.05 -22.94 -36.99
C LEU A 617 13.72 -24.43 -36.76
N ALA A 618 14.50 -25.15 -35.94
CA ALA A 618 14.20 -26.53 -35.54
C ALA A 618 13.30 -26.66 -34.30
N HIS A 619 12.90 -25.54 -33.70
CA HIS A 619 12.05 -25.48 -32.50
C HIS A 619 10.88 -24.51 -32.71
N LEU A 620 10.37 -24.42 -33.94
CA LEU A 620 9.18 -23.62 -34.24
C LEU A 620 7.90 -24.33 -33.76
N PRO A 621 6.89 -23.56 -33.33
CA PRO A 621 5.61 -24.12 -32.94
C PRO A 621 4.70 -24.49 -34.12
N HIS A 622 5.04 -24.06 -35.32
CA HIS A 622 4.28 -24.31 -36.55
C HIS A 622 5.24 -24.73 -37.66
N PRO A 623 4.74 -25.42 -38.70
CA PRO A 623 5.50 -25.68 -39.91
C PRO A 623 6.07 -24.39 -40.50
N LEU A 624 7.32 -24.47 -40.97
CA LEU A 624 8.00 -23.36 -41.61
C LEU A 624 7.33 -23.05 -42.95
N THR A 625 6.70 -21.88 -43.05
CA THR A 625 6.08 -21.42 -44.30
C THR A 625 7.06 -20.53 -45.05
N ARG A 626 7.22 -20.74 -46.37
CA ARG A 626 8.01 -19.88 -47.27
C ARG A 626 7.12 -19.50 -48.45
N ARG A 627 7.32 -18.30 -49.02
CA ARG A 627 6.55 -17.86 -50.19
C ARG A 627 6.69 -18.87 -51.34
N GLY A 628 5.55 -19.31 -51.89
CA GLY A 628 5.50 -20.23 -53.03
C GLY A 628 5.93 -21.66 -52.73
N ARG A 629 5.96 -22.10 -51.46
CA ARG A 629 6.37 -23.46 -51.07
C ARG A 629 5.45 -24.07 -50.03
N GLU A 630 5.33 -25.39 -50.06
CA GLU A 630 4.63 -26.16 -49.05
C GLU A 630 5.23 -25.95 -47.65
N PRO A 631 4.41 -25.87 -46.59
CA PRO A 631 4.91 -25.74 -45.22
C PRO A 631 5.76 -26.95 -44.80
N VAL A 632 6.95 -26.70 -44.26
CA VAL A 632 7.89 -27.75 -43.83
C VAL A 632 7.85 -27.92 -42.31
N SER A 633 7.39 -29.07 -41.83
CA SER A 633 7.46 -29.42 -40.41
C SER A 633 8.86 -29.92 -40.04
N VAL A 634 9.45 -29.36 -38.99
CA VAL A 634 10.74 -29.81 -38.44
C VAL A 634 10.49 -30.33 -37.03
N LYS A 635 10.56 -31.66 -36.87
CA LYS A 635 10.32 -32.30 -35.58
C LYS A 635 11.41 -31.89 -34.58
N PRO A 636 11.05 -31.35 -33.40
CA PRO A 636 12.03 -30.92 -32.42
C PRO A 636 12.80 -32.12 -31.84
N ASP A 637 14.10 -31.91 -31.55
CA ASP A 637 15.00 -32.96 -31.05
C ASP A 637 15.53 -32.61 -29.65
N THR A 638 15.22 -33.46 -28.67
CA THR A 638 15.65 -33.27 -27.27
C THR A 638 17.16 -33.47 -27.09
N ALA A 639 17.84 -34.15 -28.02
CA ALA A 639 19.29 -34.33 -27.97
C ALA A 639 20.04 -33.01 -28.19
N ALA A 640 19.55 -32.15 -29.09
CA ALA A 640 20.13 -30.82 -29.32
C ALA A 640 20.05 -29.96 -28.05
N LEU A 641 18.90 -29.94 -27.38
CA LEU A 641 18.71 -29.20 -26.14
C LEU A 641 19.58 -29.74 -24.99
N SER A 642 19.74 -31.07 -24.92
CA SER A 642 20.60 -31.70 -23.91
C SER A 642 22.07 -31.32 -24.09
N ARG A 643 22.54 -31.18 -25.33
CA ARG A 643 23.89 -30.70 -25.65
C ARG A 643 24.08 -29.23 -25.32
N LEU A 644 23.09 -28.38 -25.62
CA LEU A 644 23.12 -26.96 -25.23
C LEU A 644 23.25 -26.79 -23.70
N ARG A 645 22.52 -27.59 -22.91
CA ARG A 645 22.62 -27.59 -21.44
C ARG A 645 24.00 -28.01 -20.93
N ALA A 646 24.72 -28.84 -21.69
CA ALA A 646 26.08 -29.25 -21.38
C ALA A 646 27.15 -28.24 -21.85
N GLY A 647 26.74 -27.10 -22.44
CA GLY A 647 27.66 -26.12 -23.03
C GLY A 647 28.23 -26.52 -24.40
N ASP A 648 27.79 -27.65 -24.96
CA ASP A 648 28.27 -28.20 -26.22
C ASP A 648 27.45 -27.68 -27.41
N LEU A 649 27.67 -26.38 -27.73
CA LEU A 649 26.97 -25.70 -28.81
C LEU A 649 27.27 -26.31 -30.19
N ALA A 650 28.51 -26.73 -30.43
CA ALA A 650 28.94 -27.27 -31.72
C ALA A 650 28.16 -28.55 -32.07
N THR A 651 28.05 -29.48 -31.14
CA THR A 651 27.28 -30.71 -31.35
C THR A 651 25.79 -30.43 -31.48
N ALA A 652 25.25 -29.49 -30.68
CA ALA A 652 23.85 -29.09 -30.79
C ALA A 652 23.51 -28.53 -32.18
N LEU A 653 24.34 -27.64 -32.72
CA LEU A 653 24.17 -27.09 -34.08
C LEU A 653 24.32 -28.18 -35.15
N GLY A 654 25.23 -29.14 -34.98
CA GLY A 654 25.37 -30.29 -35.87
C GLY A 654 24.13 -31.18 -35.91
N ILE A 655 23.46 -31.40 -34.78
CA ILE A 655 22.17 -32.12 -34.72
C ILE A 655 21.08 -31.33 -35.44
N VAL A 656 20.94 -30.04 -35.13
CA VAL A 656 19.92 -29.17 -35.73
C VAL A 656 20.10 -29.04 -37.24
N ARG A 657 21.32 -28.86 -37.75
CA ARG A 657 21.59 -28.80 -39.19
C ARG A 657 21.18 -30.08 -39.90
N ARG A 658 21.51 -31.26 -39.35
CA ARG A 658 21.10 -32.55 -39.91
C ARG A 658 19.58 -32.69 -39.96
N ARG A 659 18.86 -32.21 -38.93
CA ARG A 659 17.39 -32.19 -38.92
C ARG A 659 16.82 -31.28 -40.00
N LEU A 660 17.34 -30.06 -40.13
CA LEU A 660 16.91 -29.13 -41.18
C LEU A 660 17.13 -29.72 -42.59
N VAL A 661 18.27 -30.35 -42.84
CA VAL A 661 18.58 -31.03 -44.11
C VAL A 661 17.66 -32.22 -44.35
N ALA A 662 17.40 -33.05 -43.34
CA ALA A 662 16.46 -34.17 -43.44
C ALA A 662 15.02 -33.71 -43.75
N SER A 663 14.66 -32.48 -43.37
CA SER A 663 13.40 -31.82 -43.73
C SER A 663 13.46 -31.06 -45.06
N GLY A 664 14.51 -31.22 -45.88
CA GLY A 664 14.63 -30.59 -47.21
C GLY A 664 15.07 -29.13 -47.21
N LEU A 665 15.57 -28.61 -46.08
CA LEU A 665 16.08 -27.24 -45.97
C LEU A 665 17.61 -27.20 -46.16
N VAL A 666 18.13 -26.07 -46.64
CA VAL A 666 19.59 -25.89 -46.90
C VAL A 666 20.15 -24.81 -45.99
N PRO A 667 20.75 -25.16 -44.82
CA PRO A 667 21.32 -24.18 -43.89
C PRO A 667 22.61 -23.54 -44.41
N LEU A 668 22.74 -22.22 -44.25
CA LEU A 668 23.92 -21.42 -44.55
C LEU A 668 24.95 -21.48 -43.41
N GLY A 669 26.21 -21.14 -43.71
CA GLY A 669 27.31 -21.09 -42.74
C GLY A 669 28.08 -22.40 -42.54
N PRO A 670 29.11 -22.40 -41.69
CA PRO A 670 30.08 -23.49 -41.55
C PRO A 670 29.42 -24.83 -41.17
N GLY A 671 29.93 -25.92 -41.77
CA GLY A 671 29.44 -27.29 -41.57
C GLY A 671 29.74 -27.86 -40.18
N PRO A 672 29.22 -29.06 -39.86
CA PRO A 672 29.51 -29.73 -38.60
C PRO A 672 31.04 -29.88 -38.40
N GLY A 673 31.57 -29.39 -37.27
CA GLY A 673 33.01 -29.51 -36.94
C GLY A 673 33.90 -28.33 -37.34
N ALA A 674 33.38 -27.33 -38.07
CA ALA A 674 34.11 -26.10 -38.33
C ALA A 674 33.97 -25.11 -37.14
N ALA A 675 35.08 -24.53 -36.69
CA ALA A 675 35.16 -23.56 -35.60
C ALA A 675 34.48 -22.22 -35.97
N GLY A 676 33.15 -22.21 -36.04
CA GLY A 676 32.38 -21.05 -36.53
C GLY A 676 31.67 -20.25 -35.45
N PHE A 677 31.42 -20.83 -34.27
CA PHE A 677 30.60 -20.22 -33.23
C PHE A 677 31.21 -20.46 -31.85
N ALA A 678 32.04 -19.53 -31.38
CA ALA A 678 32.56 -19.53 -30.02
C ALA A 678 31.67 -18.62 -29.15
N TYR A 679 30.83 -19.23 -28.32
CA TYR A 679 30.06 -18.52 -27.29
C TYR A 679 30.49 -19.03 -25.92
N ASN A 680 30.48 -18.15 -24.93
CA ASN A 680 30.72 -18.58 -23.55
C ASN A 680 29.55 -19.46 -23.06
N PRO A 681 29.75 -20.29 -22.01
CA PRO A 681 28.71 -21.19 -21.52
C PRO A 681 27.40 -20.48 -21.12
N ALA A 682 27.48 -19.28 -20.55
CA ALA A 682 26.31 -18.50 -20.14
C ALA A 682 25.44 -18.08 -21.35
N THR A 683 26.06 -17.64 -22.44
CA THR A 683 25.38 -17.32 -23.69
C THR A 683 24.79 -18.59 -24.32
N THR A 684 25.46 -19.74 -24.24
CA THR A 684 24.91 -21.03 -24.71
C THR A 684 23.64 -21.42 -23.95
N THR A 685 23.60 -21.24 -22.64
CA THR A 685 22.37 -21.46 -21.84
C THR A 685 21.28 -20.47 -22.20
N ARG A 686 21.61 -19.18 -22.41
CA ARG A 686 20.64 -18.17 -22.86
C ARG A 686 20.11 -18.45 -24.27
N LEU A 687 20.93 -18.99 -25.18
CA LEU A 687 20.49 -19.46 -26.49
C LEU A 687 19.44 -20.56 -26.36
N ALA A 688 19.66 -21.54 -25.47
CA ALA A 688 18.71 -22.62 -25.19
C ALA A 688 17.40 -22.09 -24.59
N ALA A 689 17.50 -21.18 -23.60
CA ALA A 689 16.36 -20.53 -22.98
C ALA A 689 15.54 -19.71 -23.99
N ALA A 690 16.22 -19.01 -24.92
CA ALA A 690 15.59 -18.18 -25.94
C ALA A 690 14.67 -18.96 -26.89
N LEU A 691 14.85 -20.29 -27.01
CA LEU A 691 14.01 -21.15 -27.84
C LEU A 691 12.58 -21.30 -27.29
N LEU A 692 12.39 -21.09 -25.98
CA LEU A 692 11.07 -21.15 -25.33
C LEU A 692 10.17 -19.97 -25.71
N PHE A 693 10.75 -18.83 -26.09
CA PHE A 693 9.96 -17.65 -26.45
C PHE A 693 9.27 -17.83 -27.80
N PRO A 694 7.95 -17.60 -27.91
CA PRO A 694 7.29 -17.50 -29.20
C PRO A 694 7.77 -16.24 -29.95
N VAL A 695 8.03 -16.34 -31.25
CA VAL A 695 8.50 -15.22 -32.09
C VAL A 695 7.67 -15.11 -33.35
N TRP A 696 7.46 -13.90 -33.87
CA TRP A 696 6.65 -13.68 -35.08
C TRP A 696 7.46 -13.46 -36.36
N GLN A 697 8.72 -13.03 -36.26
CA GLN A 697 9.56 -12.67 -37.42
C GLN A 697 10.29 -13.90 -38.00
N THR A 698 9.57 -15.01 -38.21
CA THR A 698 10.15 -16.27 -38.70
C THR A 698 10.84 -16.11 -40.05
N ASP A 699 10.30 -15.28 -40.95
CA ASP A 699 10.89 -15.00 -42.26
C ASP A 699 12.25 -14.31 -42.16
N ALA A 700 12.47 -13.50 -41.12
CA ALA A 700 13.78 -12.91 -40.87
C ALA A 700 14.79 -13.99 -40.47
N LEU A 701 14.40 -14.95 -39.63
CA LEU A 701 15.26 -16.09 -39.26
C LEU A 701 15.63 -16.91 -40.50
N VAL A 702 14.69 -17.19 -41.39
CA VAL A 702 14.93 -17.91 -42.65
C VAL A 702 15.97 -17.20 -43.51
N ARG A 703 15.75 -15.91 -43.81
CA ARG A 703 16.70 -15.11 -44.62
C ARG A 703 18.10 -15.06 -44.02
N MET A 704 18.21 -15.19 -42.70
CA MET A 704 19.49 -15.12 -42.01
C MET A 704 20.33 -16.40 -42.12
N VAL A 705 19.71 -17.58 -42.26
CA VAL A 705 20.44 -18.86 -42.15
C VAL A 705 20.01 -19.97 -43.10
N LEU A 706 19.04 -19.75 -44.00
CA LEU A 706 18.68 -20.71 -45.04
C LEU A 706 18.97 -20.14 -46.42
N ARG A 707 19.41 -21.00 -47.34
CA ARG A 707 19.55 -20.64 -48.75
C ARG A 707 18.15 -20.51 -49.36
N ASP A 708 17.91 -19.43 -50.09
CA ASP A 708 16.82 -19.38 -51.06
C ASP A 708 17.26 -20.24 -52.24
N THR A 709 16.74 -21.46 -52.35
CA THR A 709 16.80 -22.17 -53.61
C THR A 709 15.78 -21.53 -54.57
N PRO A 710 16.09 -21.30 -55.85
CA PRO A 710 15.10 -20.79 -56.80
C PRO A 710 13.92 -21.77 -56.92
N SER A 711 12.71 -21.26 -57.21
CA SER A 711 11.56 -22.10 -57.57
C SER A 711 11.87 -22.79 -58.90
N PRO A 712 11.47 -24.06 -59.14
CA PRO A 712 11.54 -24.65 -60.47
C PRO A 712 10.80 -23.84 -61.55
N GLU A 713 9.90 -22.92 -61.16
CA GLU A 713 9.22 -21.97 -62.07
C GLU A 713 10.09 -20.79 -62.53
N ASP A 714 11.24 -20.52 -61.87
CA ASP A 714 12.12 -19.38 -62.19
C ASP A 714 13.25 -19.74 -63.17
N THR A 715 13.22 -20.93 -63.77
CA THR A 715 14.21 -21.31 -64.79
C THR A 715 13.68 -20.90 -66.15
N PRO A 716 14.26 -19.91 -66.87
CA PRO A 716 13.87 -19.68 -68.25
C PRO A 716 14.24 -20.92 -69.05
N VAL A 717 13.24 -21.57 -69.62
CA VAL A 717 13.41 -22.64 -70.60
C VAL A 717 14.11 -22.04 -71.83
N GLN A 718 15.45 -22.09 -71.86
CA GLN A 718 16.20 -21.91 -73.10
C GLN A 718 16.15 -23.23 -73.88
N GLY A 719 15.01 -23.45 -74.53
CA GLY A 719 14.81 -24.48 -75.53
C GLY A 719 14.72 -23.84 -76.91
N GLY A 720 15.82 -23.91 -77.65
CA GLY A 720 15.99 -23.91 -79.11
C GLY A 720 15.03 -23.14 -80.03
N LYS A 721 15.63 -22.35 -80.93
CA LYS A 721 15.42 -22.52 -82.37
C LYS A 721 16.61 -21.95 -83.16
N ASN A 722 17.41 -22.87 -83.69
CA ASN A 722 18.04 -22.70 -84.99
C ASN A 722 16.91 -22.56 -86.00
N ASP A 723 16.87 -21.48 -86.76
CA ASP A 723 16.25 -21.44 -88.08
C ASP A 723 17.15 -20.58 -88.96
N GLY A 724 17.72 -21.21 -89.99
CA GLY A 724 18.38 -20.51 -91.07
C GLY A 724 17.34 -19.91 -92.01
N ASN A 725 17.56 -18.65 -92.40
CA ASN A 725 17.63 -18.21 -93.78
C ASN A 725 18.32 -16.85 -93.83
#